data_AF-A0A6J7NRK0-F1
#
_entry.id   AF-A0A6J7NRK0-F1
#
_cell.length_a   1.000
_cell.length_b   1.000
_cell.length_c   1.000
_cell.angle_alpha   90.00
_cell.angle_beta   90.00
_cell.angle_gamma   90.00
#
_symmetry.space_group_name_H-M   'P 1'
#
loop_
_entity.id
_entity.type
_entity.pdbx_description
1 polymer ?
#
loop_
_entity_poly.entity_id
_entity_poly.type
_entity_poly.pdbx_seq_one_letter_code
_entity_poly.pdbx_strand_id
1 'polypeptide(L)'
;MYEGDAPLAERRAAALSLDRDLLRELLGAEELRELLDPGVLADLELELQCLVDGRRARSADELHDVLRKVGDLSAAEVDVRCEGDGAPWLAALLRERRAIAVRLGGEERFVAAEDAARYRDALGCALPMGLPAAFTDPVVHPLEDLVGRYARTHGPFLADGVSRRLAVPVERVVGALRALEAQDRLVRGEFRPEGHEREWCDAEVLRQLRRRSLAALRREVEPVEQEVFARFLPEWHGIRANDSARGGGTSLDRLVEALGLLQGAAVPATVLETEVLPARVRGFRPSDLDELCAAGEVVWLGAGAIGASDGRVRMYFRDQLALLGAGLEPVEPPAGVVHDAVRAVLAQQGASFWSQLRAGTAPATEAEVLAALWDLVWAGEVTNDSMTPLRAFLAGTARKAASRSQAPGLRFRGRPRPGRLSSIGPASGAGRWSLVAPLLEPAPTPTAASHANALQLLERHGIVTREAVIAEGAAGGFAAVYGILKVLEERGQVRRGYFVAGLGAAQFALPGAVDRLRSLREPEAPSAPLVLAATDPAQPYGAALSWPDNGGRPARSAGAMVVLADGLPQAWYDRRGHHLVVFGAARNDERWADALASLVKDGRLRSLEIRKVDGKTIAETGPEVVAPLKRAGFVDGYRGLVLRS
;
A
#
# COMPACT_ATOMS: atom_id res chain seq x y z
N MET A 1 14.15 15.25 -23.25
CA MET A 1 13.66 14.05 -22.56
C MET A 1 14.12 12.89 -23.42
N TYR A 2 15.16 12.18 -23.00
CA TYR A 2 15.73 11.08 -23.80
C TYR A 2 14.93 9.79 -23.52
N GLU A 3 14.55 9.10 -24.59
CA GLU A 3 13.67 7.90 -24.64
C GLU A 3 14.21 6.65 -23.91
N GLY A 4 15.36 6.75 -23.22
CA GLY A 4 16.08 5.58 -22.68
C GLY A 4 15.71 5.14 -21.26
N ASP A 5 14.98 5.95 -20.48
CA ASP A 5 15.00 5.86 -19.00
C ASP A 5 13.65 5.56 -18.35
N ALA A 6 12.77 4.85 -19.05
CA ALA A 6 11.48 4.39 -18.50
C ALA A 6 11.54 2.89 -18.10
N PRO A 7 10.82 2.46 -17.05
CA PRO A 7 10.64 1.05 -16.69
C PRO A 7 10.31 0.17 -17.90
N LEU A 8 10.71 -1.11 -17.90
CA LEU A 8 10.39 -2.04 -19.00
C LEU A 8 8.91 -2.00 -19.39
N ALA A 9 7.99 -1.97 -18.41
CA ALA A 9 6.56 -1.88 -18.65
C ALA A 9 6.13 -0.55 -19.31
N GLU A 10 6.73 0.58 -18.91
CA GLU A 10 6.45 1.91 -19.49
C GLU A 10 7.04 2.04 -20.89
N ARG A 11 8.25 1.52 -21.14
CA ARG A 11 8.84 1.41 -22.48
C ARG A 11 8.02 0.50 -23.37
N ARG A 12 7.58 -0.66 -22.87
CA ARG A 12 6.70 -1.59 -23.59
C ARG A 12 5.38 -0.92 -23.95
N ALA A 13 4.77 -0.19 -23.01
CA ALA A 13 3.53 0.55 -23.26
C ALA A 13 3.73 1.69 -24.28
N ALA A 14 4.84 2.43 -24.21
CA ALA A 14 5.18 3.48 -25.17
C ALA A 14 5.46 2.92 -26.57
N ALA A 15 6.22 1.82 -26.66
CA ALA A 15 6.53 1.13 -27.91
C ALA A 15 5.27 0.57 -28.60
N LEU A 16 4.35 -0.03 -27.83
CA LEU A 16 3.07 -0.53 -28.35
C LEU A 16 2.12 0.59 -28.80
N SER A 17 2.33 1.83 -28.33
CA SER A 17 1.51 3.00 -28.62
C SER A 17 1.95 3.79 -29.87
N LEU A 18 3.12 3.50 -30.45
CA LEU A 18 3.61 4.15 -31.68
C LEU A 18 2.90 3.61 -32.94
N ASP A 19 2.78 4.47 -33.95
CA ASP A 19 1.90 4.25 -35.12
C ASP A 19 2.43 3.20 -36.11
N ARG A 20 1.48 2.59 -36.85
CA ARG A 20 1.63 1.34 -37.64
C ARG A 20 2.69 1.41 -38.74
N ASP A 21 2.92 2.59 -39.31
CA ASP A 21 3.79 2.76 -40.48
C ASP A 21 5.26 3.03 -40.07
N LEU A 22 5.50 3.67 -38.91
CA LEU A 22 6.85 3.94 -38.41
C LEU A 22 7.51 2.67 -37.84
N LEU A 23 6.73 1.81 -37.18
CA LEU A 23 7.21 0.56 -36.59
C LEU A 23 7.60 -0.48 -37.64
N ARG A 24 6.93 -0.49 -38.81
CA ARG A 24 7.25 -1.40 -39.92
C ARG A 24 8.58 -1.06 -40.60
N GLU A 25 9.03 0.20 -40.49
CA GLU A 25 10.30 0.69 -41.03
C GLU A 25 11.44 0.68 -40.00
N LEU A 26 11.16 0.86 -38.70
CA LEU A 26 12.21 1.03 -37.67
C LEU A 26 12.54 -0.24 -36.86
N LEU A 27 11.61 -1.18 -36.70
CA LEU A 27 11.81 -2.38 -35.90
C LEU A 27 11.49 -3.61 -36.75
N GLY A 28 12.47 -4.49 -36.95
CA GLY A 28 12.22 -5.80 -37.52
C GLY A 28 11.16 -6.55 -36.69
N ALA A 29 10.44 -7.49 -37.30
CA ALA A 29 9.40 -8.29 -36.66
C ALA A 29 9.85 -9.09 -35.39
N GLU A 30 11.12 -8.99 -35.01
CA GLU A 30 11.79 -9.67 -33.89
C GLU A 30 11.48 -9.03 -32.52
N GLU A 31 11.02 -7.78 -32.43
CA GLU A 31 10.80 -7.08 -31.14
C GLU A 31 9.37 -7.24 -30.56
N LEU A 32 8.40 -7.74 -31.32
CA LEU A 32 7.00 -7.86 -30.88
C LEU A 32 6.78 -8.93 -29.80
N ARG A 33 7.56 -10.02 -29.84
CA ARG A 33 7.52 -11.12 -28.86
C ARG A 33 7.75 -10.66 -27.41
N GLU A 34 8.58 -9.62 -27.21
CA GLU A 34 8.94 -9.13 -25.88
C GLU A 34 7.89 -8.15 -25.31
N LEU A 35 6.99 -7.66 -26.17
CA LEU A 35 5.97 -6.67 -25.82
C LEU A 35 4.61 -7.32 -25.50
N LEU A 36 4.37 -8.56 -25.92
CA LEU A 36 3.11 -9.27 -25.72
C LEU A 36 3.12 -10.05 -24.41
N ASP A 37 2.04 -9.93 -23.64
CA ASP A 37 1.88 -10.63 -22.37
C ASP A 37 1.40 -12.09 -22.60
N PRO A 38 2.07 -13.09 -22.00
CA PRO A 38 1.73 -14.50 -22.18
C PRO A 38 0.39 -14.90 -21.54
N GLY A 39 0.03 -14.28 -20.41
CA GLY A 39 -1.25 -14.52 -19.75
C GLY A 39 -2.41 -14.00 -20.58
N VAL A 40 -2.28 -12.78 -21.11
CA VAL A 40 -3.28 -12.18 -22.02
C VAL A 40 -3.46 -13.02 -23.30
N LEU A 41 -2.38 -13.58 -23.84
CA LEU A 41 -2.46 -14.49 -24.98
C LEU A 41 -3.26 -15.75 -24.64
N ALA A 42 -2.93 -16.42 -23.54
CA ALA A 42 -3.63 -17.63 -23.10
C ALA A 42 -5.13 -17.37 -22.86
N ASP A 43 -5.48 -16.28 -22.17
CA ASP A 43 -6.87 -15.89 -21.92
C ASP A 43 -7.63 -15.60 -23.22
N LEU A 44 -6.98 -14.91 -24.17
CA LEU A 44 -7.57 -14.63 -25.48
C LEU A 44 -7.81 -15.92 -26.27
N GLU A 45 -6.86 -16.85 -26.29
CA GLU A 45 -7.02 -18.14 -26.97
C GLU A 45 -8.19 -18.95 -26.40
N LEU A 46 -8.32 -19.01 -25.07
CA LEU A 46 -9.47 -19.66 -24.42
C LEU A 46 -10.80 -18.99 -24.80
N GLU A 47 -10.85 -17.65 -24.90
CA GLU A 47 -12.07 -16.93 -25.28
C GLU A 47 -12.43 -17.15 -26.76
N LEU A 48 -11.44 -17.11 -27.66
CA LEU A 48 -11.64 -17.36 -29.09
C LEU A 48 -12.16 -18.77 -29.34
N GLN A 49 -11.69 -19.74 -28.56
CA GLN A 49 -12.11 -21.14 -28.58
C GLN A 49 -13.43 -21.42 -27.84
N CYS A 50 -14.05 -20.41 -27.23
CA CYS A 50 -15.28 -20.54 -26.42
C CYS A 50 -15.13 -21.49 -25.20
N LEU A 51 -13.96 -21.50 -24.58
CA LEU A 51 -13.65 -22.35 -23.42
C LEU A 51 -13.82 -21.64 -22.06
N VAL A 52 -13.92 -20.31 -22.07
CA VAL A 52 -14.13 -19.48 -20.88
C VAL A 52 -15.57 -19.57 -20.39
N ASP A 53 -15.75 -19.50 -19.07
CA ASP A 53 -17.07 -19.46 -18.44
C ASP A 53 -17.90 -18.28 -18.96
N GLY A 54 -19.14 -18.56 -19.38
CA GLY A 54 -20.04 -17.60 -20.06
C GLY A 54 -19.94 -17.57 -21.58
N ARG A 55 -18.89 -18.17 -22.19
CA ARG A 55 -18.79 -18.40 -23.65
C ARG A 55 -19.09 -19.84 -24.06
N ARG A 56 -19.08 -20.78 -23.12
CA ARG A 56 -19.53 -22.16 -23.34
C ARG A 56 -21.02 -22.18 -23.69
N ALA A 57 -21.39 -23.09 -24.56
CA ALA A 57 -22.77 -23.26 -24.99
C ALA A 57 -23.62 -23.82 -23.85
N ARG A 58 -24.79 -23.21 -23.62
CA ARG A 58 -25.80 -23.61 -22.64
C ARG A 58 -27.03 -24.26 -23.26
N SER A 59 -27.10 -24.28 -24.59
CA SER A 59 -28.21 -24.84 -25.35
C SER A 59 -27.75 -25.36 -26.71
N ALA A 60 -28.63 -26.11 -27.39
CA ALA A 60 -28.36 -26.57 -28.75
C ALA A 60 -28.18 -25.42 -29.76
N ASP A 61 -28.88 -24.31 -29.56
CA ASP A 61 -28.73 -23.12 -30.43
C ASP A 61 -27.35 -22.47 -30.24
N GLU A 62 -26.91 -22.31 -28.99
CA GLU A 62 -25.57 -21.79 -28.69
C GLU A 62 -24.46 -22.74 -29.19
N LEU A 63 -24.67 -24.06 -29.12
CA LEU A 63 -23.72 -25.04 -29.68
C LEU A 63 -23.63 -24.94 -31.21
N HIS A 64 -24.74 -24.67 -31.90
CA HIS A 64 -24.72 -24.40 -33.34
C HIS A 64 -23.90 -23.15 -33.67
N ASP A 65 -24.04 -22.09 -32.89
CA ASP A 65 -23.25 -20.87 -33.06
C ASP A 65 -21.75 -21.11 -32.79
N VAL A 66 -21.41 -21.97 -31.82
CA VAL A 66 -20.03 -22.42 -31.58
C VAL A 66 -19.47 -23.16 -32.80
N LEU A 67 -20.23 -24.08 -33.41
CA LEU A 67 -19.82 -24.78 -34.64
C LEU A 67 -19.61 -23.81 -35.82
N ARG A 68 -20.48 -22.81 -35.97
CA ARG A 68 -20.33 -21.78 -37.01
C ARG A 68 -19.11 -20.89 -36.80
N LYS A 69 -18.76 -20.61 -35.54
CA LYS A 69 -17.62 -19.76 -35.17
C LYS A 69 -16.29 -20.52 -35.26
N VAL A 70 -16.16 -21.64 -34.54
CA VAL A 70 -14.91 -22.41 -34.39
C VAL A 70 -14.65 -23.29 -35.60
N GLY A 71 -15.69 -23.90 -36.17
CA GLY A 71 -15.60 -24.82 -37.30
C GLY A 71 -15.85 -26.27 -36.88
N ASP A 72 -15.11 -27.19 -37.49
CA ASP A 72 -15.19 -28.62 -37.18
C ASP A 72 -14.80 -28.88 -35.73
N LEU A 73 -15.52 -29.77 -35.05
CA LEU A 73 -15.23 -30.21 -33.68
C LEU A 73 -15.37 -31.73 -33.57
N SER A 74 -14.54 -32.38 -32.76
CA SER A 74 -14.80 -33.75 -32.31
C SER A 74 -15.86 -33.80 -31.21
N ALA A 75 -16.40 -34.97 -30.89
CA ALA A 75 -17.32 -35.14 -29.76
C ALA A 75 -16.72 -34.66 -28.44
N ALA A 76 -15.43 -34.95 -28.20
CA ALA A 76 -14.72 -34.49 -27.00
C ALA A 76 -14.54 -32.97 -26.98
N GLU A 77 -14.28 -32.35 -28.14
CA GLU A 77 -14.14 -30.89 -28.24
C GLU A 77 -15.47 -30.14 -28.06
N VAL A 78 -16.59 -30.76 -28.45
CA VAL A 78 -17.93 -30.25 -28.18
C VAL A 78 -18.20 -30.25 -26.68
N ASP A 79 -17.90 -31.34 -25.99
CA ASP A 79 -18.16 -31.49 -24.55
C ASP A 79 -17.46 -30.40 -23.72
N VAL A 80 -16.18 -30.13 -23.98
CA VAL A 80 -15.41 -29.10 -23.26
C VAL A 80 -15.91 -27.66 -23.55
N ARG A 81 -16.68 -27.46 -24.64
CA ARG A 81 -17.28 -26.17 -25.03
C ARG A 81 -18.73 -26.04 -24.60
N CYS A 82 -19.28 -27.02 -23.89
CA CYS A 82 -20.63 -27.01 -23.34
C CYS A 82 -20.61 -26.83 -21.82
N GLU A 83 -21.64 -26.17 -21.29
CA GLU A 83 -21.91 -26.16 -19.86
C GLU A 83 -22.78 -27.39 -19.52
N GLY A 84 -22.11 -28.50 -19.16
CA GLY A 84 -22.73 -29.82 -18.99
C GLY A 84 -22.52 -30.73 -20.20
N ASP A 85 -23.30 -31.82 -20.29
CA ASP A 85 -23.17 -32.80 -21.36
C ASP A 85 -23.70 -32.25 -22.69
N GLY A 86 -22.79 -32.04 -23.65
CA GLY A 86 -23.10 -31.52 -24.98
C GLY A 86 -23.66 -32.57 -25.97
N ALA A 87 -23.56 -33.87 -25.65
CA ALA A 87 -23.96 -34.94 -26.58
C ALA A 87 -25.45 -34.91 -26.97
N PRO A 88 -26.41 -34.67 -26.04
CA PRO A 88 -27.83 -34.57 -26.39
C PRO A 88 -28.12 -33.41 -27.35
N TRP A 89 -27.44 -32.27 -27.17
CA TRP A 89 -27.59 -31.10 -28.04
C TRP A 89 -27.03 -31.35 -29.43
N LEU A 90 -25.84 -31.96 -29.52
CA LEU A 90 -25.25 -32.36 -30.79
C LEU A 90 -26.15 -33.35 -31.54
N ALA A 91 -26.72 -34.34 -30.85
CA ALA A 91 -27.66 -35.29 -31.44
C ALA A 91 -28.93 -34.60 -31.97
N ALA A 92 -29.44 -33.59 -31.26
CA ALA A 92 -30.57 -32.79 -31.72
C ALA A 92 -30.23 -32.00 -33.01
N LEU A 93 -29.06 -31.36 -33.06
CA LEU A 93 -28.60 -30.62 -34.24
C LEU A 93 -28.40 -31.52 -35.47
N LEU A 94 -27.90 -32.74 -35.28
CA LEU A 94 -27.75 -33.73 -36.35
C LEU A 94 -29.12 -34.20 -36.87
N ARG A 95 -30.07 -34.49 -35.97
CA ARG A 95 -31.44 -34.89 -36.33
C ARG A 95 -32.17 -33.79 -37.09
N GLU A 96 -31.96 -32.54 -36.72
CA GLU A 96 -32.53 -31.35 -37.37
C GLU A 96 -31.76 -30.91 -38.62
N ARG A 97 -30.65 -31.58 -38.96
CA ARG A 97 -29.75 -31.24 -40.07
C ARG A 97 -29.19 -29.83 -40.01
N ARG A 98 -29.01 -29.32 -38.80
CA ARG A 98 -28.31 -28.06 -38.51
C ARG A 98 -26.81 -28.29 -38.37
N ALA A 99 -26.41 -29.48 -37.93
CA ALA A 99 -25.03 -29.96 -38.00
C ALA A 99 -24.93 -31.20 -38.90
N ILE A 100 -23.74 -31.47 -39.41
CA ILE A 100 -23.43 -32.68 -40.18
C ILE A 100 -22.15 -33.34 -39.65
N ALA A 101 -22.10 -34.66 -39.74
CA ALA A 101 -20.88 -35.44 -39.48
C ALA A 101 -20.09 -35.58 -40.80
N VAL A 102 -18.81 -35.22 -40.77
CA VAL A 102 -17.87 -35.35 -41.87
C VAL A 102 -16.64 -36.13 -41.41
N ARG A 103 -15.99 -36.82 -42.34
CA ARG A 103 -14.74 -37.54 -42.04
C ARG A 103 -13.54 -36.72 -42.48
N LEU A 104 -12.67 -36.36 -41.53
CA LEU A 104 -11.46 -35.56 -41.73
C LEU A 104 -10.26 -36.28 -41.14
N GLY A 105 -9.21 -36.51 -41.93
CA GLY A 105 -7.99 -37.17 -41.45
C GLY A 105 -8.20 -38.57 -40.86
N GLY A 106 -9.30 -39.25 -41.20
CA GLY A 106 -9.67 -40.56 -40.65
C GLY A 106 -10.59 -40.51 -39.43
N GLU A 107 -10.85 -39.32 -38.87
CA GLU A 107 -11.71 -39.11 -37.71
C GLU A 107 -13.07 -38.54 -38.10
N GLU A 108 -14.10 -38.84 -37.30
CA GLU A 108 -15.41 -38.20 -37.44
C GLU A 108 -15.41 -36.84 -36.72
N ARG A 109 -15.80 -35.80 -37.45
CA ARG A 109 -15.89 -34.42 -36.99
C ARG A 109 -17.28 -33.85 -37.31
N PHE A 110 -17.76 -32.97 -36.46
CA PHE A 110 -19.06 -32.32 -36.60
C PHE A 110 -18.88 -30.88 -37.05
N VAL A 111 -19.60 -30.46 -38.09
CA VAL A 111 -19.57 -29.11 -38.65
C VAL A 111 -20.99 -28.57 -38.80
N ALA A 112 -21.13 -27.25 -38.83
CA ALA A 112 -22.40 -26.61 -39.17
C ALA A 112 -22.81 -26.96 -40.61
N ALA A 113 -24.10 -27.23 -40.84
CA ALA A 113 -24.61 -27.64 -42.15
C ALA A 113 -24.40 -26.57 -43.23
N GLU A 114 -24.38 -25.28 -42.84
CA GLU A 114 -24.13 -24.13 -43.71
C GLU A 114 -22.72 -24.13 -44.34
N ASP A 115 -21.78 -24.90 -43.78
CA ASP A 115 -20.41 -25.01 -44.27
C ASP A 115 -20.16 -26.25 -45.12
N ALA A 116 -21.19 -27.05 -45.38
CA ALA A 116 -21.08 -28.29 -46.12
C ALA A 116 -20.32 -28.14 -47.45
N ALA A 117 -20.66 -27.13 -48.27
CA ALA A 117 -19.95 -26.85 -49.52
C ALA A 117 -18.45 -26.54 -49.32
N ARG A 118 -18.09 -25.78 -48.27
CA ARG A 118 -16.68 -25.44 -47.98
C ARG A 118 -15.86 -26.69 -47.69
N TYR A 119 -16.38 -27.59 -46.85
CA TYR A 119 -15.70 -28.85 -46.50
C TYR A 119 -15.63 -29.82 -47.70
N ARG A 120 -16.69 -29.90 -48.52
CA ARG A 120 -16.66 -30.69 -49.76
C ARG A 120 -15.63 -30.16 -50.75
N ASP A 121 -15.67 -28.86 -51.06
CA ASP A 121 -14.88 -28.27 -52.14
C ASP A 121 -13.40 -28.11 -51.77
N ALA A 122 -13.09 -27.84 -50.49
CA ALA A 122 -11.71 -27.73 -50.03
C ALA A 122 -11.07 -29.11 -49.74
N LEU A 123 -11.81 -30.02 -49.10
CA LEU A 123 -11.25 -31.22 -48.47
C LEU A 123 -11.74 -32.53 -49.10
N GLY A 124 -12.72 -32.48 -49.99
CA GLY A 124 -13.29 -33.68 -50.63
C GLY A 124 -14.21 -34.48 -49.70
N CYS A 125 -14.76 -33.88 -48.65
CA CYS A 125 -15.64 -34.58 -47.71
C CYS A 125 -16.93 -35.05 -48.39
N ALA A 126 -17.35 -36.29 -48.07
CA ALA A 126 -18.67 -36.78 -48.44
C ALA A 126 -19.75 -36.10 -47.57
N LEU A 127 -20.76 -35.51 -48.22
CA LEU A 127 -21.86 -34.84 -47.53
C LEU A 127 -23.08 -35.77 -47.38
N PRO A 128 -23.83 -35.67 -46.27
CA PRO A 128 -25.07 -36.41 -46.11
C PRO A 128 -26.16 -35.94 -47.08
N MET A 129 -27.05 -36.84 -47.48
CA MET A 129 -28.15 -36.53 -48.39
C MET A 129 -29.25 -35.69 -47.71
N GLY A 130 -29.87 -34.78 -48.46
CA GLY A 130 -31.03 -34.02 -48.02
C GLY A 130 -30.71 -32.68 -47.31
N LEU A 131 -29.53 -32.12 -47.56
CA LEU A 131 -29.22 -30.73 -47.25
C LEU A 131 -29.87 -29.78 -48.28
N PRO A 132 -30.27 -28.56 -47.87
CA PRO A 132 -30.74 -27.53 -48.79
C PRO A 132 -29.68 -27.18 -49.86
N ALA A 133 -30.12 -26.89 -51.09
CA ALA A 133 -29.23 -26.54 -52.20
C ALA A 133 -28.28 -25.38 -51.86
N ALA A 134 -28.78 -24.37 -51.15
CA ALA A 134 -28.00 -23.21 -50.71
C ALA A 134 -26.77 -23.56 -49.85
N PHE A 135 -26.74 -24.71 -49.17
CA PHE A 135 -25.60 -25.16 -48.37
C PHE A 135 -24.62 -26.04 -49.17
N THR A 136 -24.99 -26.41 -50.39
CA THR A 136 -24.23 -27.28 -51.30
C THR A 136 -23.75 -26.58 -52.57
N ASP A 137 -24.14 -25.32 -52.80
CA ASP A 137 -23.67 -24.55 -53.94
C ASP A 137 -22.15 -24.32 -53.87
N PRO A 138 -21.41 -24.38 -55.01
CA PRO A 138 -19.96 -24.26 -55.00
C PRO A 138 -19.44 -22.95 -54.41
N VAL A 139 -18.38 -23.03 -53.61
CA VAL A 139 -17.72 -21.86 -53.01
C VAL A 139 -16.44 -21.52 -53.77
N VAL A 140 -16.16 -20.23 -53.98
CA VAL A 140 -15.03 -19.76 -54.81
C VAL A 140 -13.67 -20.10 -54.18
N HIS A 141 -13.46 -19.72 -52.92
CA HIS A 141 -12.19 -19.89 -52.20
C HIS A 141 -12.37 -20.73 -50.92
N PRO A 142 -12.76 -22.02 -51.03
CA PRO A 142 -13.22 -22.80 -49.88
C PRO A 142 -12.10 -23.07 -48.86
N LEU A 143 -10.85 -23.26 -49.32
CA LEU A 143 -9.71 -23.48 -48.42
C LEU A 143 -9.30 -22.18 -47.70
N GLU A 144 -9.31 -21.03 -48.39
CA GLU A 144 -9.03 -19.73 -47.77
C GLU A 144 -10.08 -19.37 -46.71
N ASP A 145 -11.35 -19.73 -46.93
CA ASP A 145 -12.42 -19.54 -45.96
C ASP A 145 -12.20 -20.36 -44.68
N LEU A 146 -11.81 -21.64 -44.81
CA LEU A 146 -11.54 -22.53 -43.66
C LEU A 146 -10.27 -22.09 -42.91
N VAL A 147 -9.19 -21.78 -43.62
CA VAL A 147 -7.95 -21.27 -43.02
C VAL A 147 -8.20 -19.91 -42.35
N GLY A 148 -8.99 -19.04 -42.96
CA GLY A 148 -9.38 -17.75 -42.38
C GLY A 148 -10.25 -17.91 -41.14
N ARG A 149 -11.11 -18.93 -41.06
CA ARG A 149 -11.84 -19.26 -39.82
C ARG A 149 -10.91 -19.75 -38.72
N TYR A 150 -10.00 -20.66 -39.07
CA TYR A 150 -8.99 -21.16 -38.14
C TYR A 150 -8.19 -19.98 -37.54
N ALA A 151 -7.76 -19.03 -38.38
CA ALA A 151 -7.01 -17.88 -37.93
C ALA A 151 -7.79 -16.94 -36.99
N ARG A 152 -9.10 -16.78 -37.18
CA ARG A 152 -9.94 -15.94 -36.29
C ARG A 152 -10.24 -16.58 -34.93
N THR A 153 -9.95 -17.86 -34.77
CA THR A 153 -10.30 -18.64 -33.58
C THR A 153 -9.08 -19.07 -32.78
N HIS A 154 -7.88 -18.83 -33.30
CA HIS A 154 -6.61 -19.15 -32.65
C HIS A 154 -5.78 -17.89 -32.48
N GLY A 155 -4.88 -17.88 -31.49
CA GLY A 155 -3.79 -16.91 -31.42
C GLY A 155 -2.79 -17.12 -32.55
N PRO A 156 -1.58 -16.55 -32.47
CA PRO A 156 -0.53 -16.82 -33.46
C PRO A 156 -0.29 -18.33 -33.65
N PHE A 157 -0.16 -18.80 -34.88
CA PHE A 157 -0.08 -20.22 -35.18
C PHE A 157 0.91 -20.54 -36.33
N LEU A 158 1.31 -21.81 -36.42
CA LEU A 158 2.15 -22.33 -37.50
C LEU A 158 1.31 -23.00 -38.58
N ALA A 159 1.78 -22.95 -39.83
CA ALA A 159 1.10 -23.58 -40.96
C ALA A 159 0.90 -25.10 -40.77
N ASP A 160 1.84 -25.75 -40.06
CA ASP A 160 1.75 -27.17 -39.72
C ASP A 160 0.54 -27.50 -38.82
N GLY A 161 0.16 -26.60 -37.91
CA GLY A 161 -1.02 -26.79 -37.05
C GLY A 161 -2.31 -26.84 -37.86
N VAL A 162 -2.45 -25.94 -38.84
CA VAL A 162 -3.62 -25.90 -39.74
C VAL A 162 -3.63 -27.12 -40.67
N SER A 163 -2.47 -27.50 -41.20
CA SER A 163 -2.27 -28.72 -42.01
C SER A 163 -2.77 -29.97 -41.26
N ARG A 164 -2.34 -30.14 -40.00
CA ARG A 164 -2.80 -31.23 -39.14
C ARG A 164 -4.30 -31.14 -38.84
N ARG A 165 -4.83 -29.95 -38.56
CA ARG A 165 -6.25 -29.78 -38.25
C ARG A 165 -7.16 -30.14 -39.43
N LEU A 166 -6.85 -29.63 -40.62
CA LEU A 166 -7.68 -29.81 -41.82
C LEU A 166 -7.33 -31.07 -42.62
N ALA A 167 -6.27 -31.79 -42.25
CA ALA A 167 -5.72 -32.94 -42.99
C ALA A 167 -5.38 -32.61 -44.46
N VAL A 168 -4.79 -31.45 -44.69
CA VAL A 168 -4.39 -30.95 -46.03
C VAL A 168 -2.88 -30.78 -46.09
N PRO A 169 -2.21 -31.09 -47.22
CA PRO A 169 -0.78 -30.84 -47.38
C PRO A 169 -0.39 -29.39 -47.05
N VAL A 170 0.70 -29.22 -46.30
CA VAL A 170 1.15 -27.93 -45.78
C VAL A 170 1.38 -26.90 -46.90
N GLU A 171 1.77 -27.33 -48.10
CA GLU A 171 2.02 -26.45 -49.24
C GLU A 171 0.73 -25.75 -49.71
N ARG A 172 -0.41 -26.47 -49.69
CA ARG A 172 -1.71 -25.88 -50.05
C ARG A 172 -2.17 -24.89 -48.98
N VAL A 173 -1.93 -25.20 -47.72
CA VAL A 173 -2.22 -24.32 -46.58
C VAL A 173 -1.38 -23.04 -46.68
N VAL A 174 -0.07 -23.16 -46.94
CA VAL A 174 0.83 -22.01 -47.14
C VAL A 174 0.36 -21.13 -48.31
N GLY A 175 -0.12 -21.74 -49.41
CA GLY A 175 -0.73 -21.01 -50.52
C GLY A 175 -1.94 -20.18 -50.09
N ALA A 176 -2.87 -20.77 -49.32
CA ALA A 176 -4.04 -20.07 -48.79
C ALA A 176 -3.66 -18.97 -47.78
N LEU A 177 -2.67 -19.22 -46.91
CA LEU A 177 -2.16 -18.22 -45.96
C LEU A 177 -1.56 -17.01 -46.67
N ARG A 178 -0.78 -17.23 -47.74
CA ARG A 178 -0.21 -16.14 -48.56
C ARG A 178 -1.28 -15.34 -49.30
N ALA A 179 -2.34 -15.99 -49.80
CA ALA A 179 -3.47 -15.30 -50.40
C ALA A 179 -4.20 -14.40 -49.39
N LEU A 180 -4.39 -14.88 -48.15
CA LEU A 180 -5.00 -14.09 -47.08
C LEU A 180 -4.08 -12.97 -46.56
N GLU A 181 -2.76 -13.18 -46.57
CA GLU A 181 -1.75 -12.13 -46.28
C GLU A 181 -1.80 -11.02 -47.35
N ALA A 182 -1.90 -11.38 -48.63
CA ALA A 182 -2.02 -10.41 -49.72
C ALA A 182 -3.32 -9.59 -49.66
N GLN A 183 -4.34 -10.07 -48.93
CA GLN A 183 -5.60 -9.36 -48.65
C GLN A 183 -5.57 -8.58 -47.32
N ASP A 184 -4.41 -8.46 -46.66
CA ASP A 184 -4.24 -7.84 -45.34
C ASP A 184 -5.09 -8.48 -44.21
N ARG A 185 -5.55 -9.72 -44.40
CA ARG A 185 -6.34 -10.46 -43.39
C ARG A 185 -5.46 -11.18 -42.38
N LEU A 186 -4.28 -11.64 -42.82
CA LEU A 186 -3.28 -12.27 -41.98
C LEU A 186 -1.99 -11.46 -41.94
N VAL A 187 -1.29 -11.55 -40.81
CA VAL A 187 0.02 -10.96 -40.61
C VAL A 187 1.01 -12.08 -40.28
N ARG A 188 2.21 -12.00 -40.85
CA ARG A 188 3.31 -12.91 -40.58
C ARG A 188 4.39 -12.26 -39.71
N GLY A 189 4.83 -12.92 -38.65
CA GLY A 189 5.80 -12.38 -37.70
C GLY A 189 6.12 -13.32 -36.54
N GLU A 190 6.91 -12.86 -35.58
CA GLU A 190 7.24 -13.61 -34.36
C GLU A 190 6.38 -13.06 -33.21
N PHE A 191 5.34 -13.80 -32.83
CA PHE A 191 4.31 -13.26 -31.93
C PHE A 191 4.23 -14.00 -30.59
N ARG A 192 4.38 -15.34 -30.55
CA ARG A 192 4.35 -16.06 -29.28
C ARG A 192 5.54 -15.74 -28.39
N PRO A 193 5.31 -15.41 -27.10
CA PRO A 193 6.36 -15.42 -26.09
C PRO A 193 7.02 -16.81 -26.08
N GLU A 194 8.35 -16.87 -26.08
CA GLU A 194 9.15 -18.11 -26.15
C GLU A 194 9.17 -18.86 -27.50
N GLY A 195 8.48 -18.36 -28.52
CA GLY A 195 8.58 -18.89 -29.88
C GLY A 195 9.92 -18.61 -30.57
N HIS A 196 10.28 -19.45 -31.54
CA HIS A 196 11.49 -19.31 -32.37
C HIS A 196 11.21 -19.24 -33.87
N GLU A 197 9.94 -19.40 -34.28
CA GLU A 197 9.55 -19.47 -35.69
C GLU A 197 8.62 -18.32 -36.07
N ARG A 198 8.59 -17.99 -37.36
CA ARG A 198 7.63 -17.02 -37.92
C ARG A 198 6.25 -17.65 -38.04
N GLU A 199 5.31 -17.07 -37.31
CA GLU A 199 3.92 -17.48 -37.18
C GLU A 199 3.00 -16.62 -38.04
N TRP A 200 1.76 -17.10 -38.19
CA TRP A 200 0.66 -16.40 -38.83
C TRP A 200 -0.36 -16.01 -37.76
N CYS A 201 -0.92 -14.81 -37.86
CA CYS A 201 -2.00 -14.36 -36.98
C CYS A 201 -3.03 -13.57 -37.78
N ASP A 202 -4.31 -13.70 -37.43
CA ASP A 202 -5.35 -12.83 -37.96
C ASP A 202 -5.14 -11.38 -37.50
N ALA A 203 -5.38 -10.42 -38.40
CA ALA A 203 -5.11 -9.01 -38.17
C ALA A 203 -6.02 -8.39 -37.10
N GLU A 204 -7.26 -8.87 -36.90
CA GLU A 204 -8.13 -8.43 -35.81
C GLU A 204 -7.72 -9.08 -34.48
N VAL A 205 -7.41 -10.38 -34.49
CA VAL A 205 -6.92 -11.08 -33.30
C VAL A 205 -5.64 -10.43 -32.77
N LEU A 206 -4.69 -10.12 -33.64
CA LEU A 206 -3.45 -9.42 -33.25
C LEU A 206 -3.74 -8.02 -32.68
N ARG A 207 -4.73 -7.29 -33.23
CA ARG A 207 -5.16 -5.99 -32.69
C ARG A 207 -5.82 -6.12 -31.32
N GLN A 208 -6.62 -7.16 -31.10
CA GLN A 208 -7.23 -7.45 -29.80
C GLN A 208 -6.17 -7.81 -28.77
N LEU A 209 -5.22 -8.69 -29.13
CA LEU A 209 -4.10 -9.07 -28.29
C LEU A 209 -3.26 -7.85 -27.90
N ARG A 210 -2.83 -7.03 -28.87
CA ARG A 210 -2.08 -5.78 -28.61
C ARG A 210 -2.83 -4.84 -27.67
N ARG A 211 -4.13 -4.63 -27.90
CA ARG A 211 -4.96 -3.73 -27.09
C ARG A 211 -5.07 -4.22 -25.65
N ARG A 212 -5.24 -5.53 -25.45
CA ARG A 212 -5.33 -6.13 -24.11
C ARG A 212 -3.98 -6.15 -23.39
N SER A 213 -2.89 -6.48 -24.08
CA SER A 213 -1.54 -6.41 -23.50
C SER A 213 -1.14 -4.98 -23.15
N LEU A 214 -1.49 -4.00 -24.00
CA LEU A 214 -1.32 -2.57 -23.69
C LEU A 214 -2.17 -2.16 -22.48
N ALA A 215 -3.42 -2.62 -22.40
CA ALA A 215 -4.30 -2.31 -21.26
C ALA A 215 -3.76 -2.92 -19.95
N ALA A 216 -3.24 -4.14 -19.98
CA ALA A 216 -2.59 -4.79 -18.84
C ALA A 216 -1.36 -3.98 -18.39
N LEU A 217 -0.46 -3.65 -19.31
CA LEU A 217 0.72 -2.82 -19.03
C LEU A 217 0.34 -1.41 -18.52
N ARG A 218 -0.70 -0.78 -19.07
CA ARG A 218 -1.20 0.52 -18.60
C ARG A 218 -1.75 0.42 -17.18
N ARG A 219 -2.48 -0.65 -16.86
CA ARG A 219 -3.02 -0.90 -15.53
C ARG A 219 -1.89 -1.13 -14.51
N GLU A 220 -0.80 -1.76 -14.92
CA GLU A 220 0.40 -1.89 -14.09
C GLU A 220 1.10 -0.55 -13.84
N VAL A 221 1.09 0.36 -14.82
CA VAL A 221 1.75 1.68 -14.73
C VAL A 221 0.89 2.74 -14.04
N GLU A 222 -0.43 2.58 -14.05
CA GLU A 222 -1.37 3.56 -13.52
C GLU A 222 -1.07 3.94 -12.05
N PRO A 223 -1.26 5.20 -11.65
CA PRO A 223 -1.26 5.58 -10.24
C PRO A 223 -2.35 4.82 -9.47
N VAL A 224 -2.07 4.45 -8.22
CA VAL A 224 -3.09 3.88 -7.33
C VAL A 224 -3.92 4.99 -6.69
N GLU A 225 -5.13 4.66 -6.27
CA GLU A 225 -5.98 5.58 -5.52
C GLU A 225 -5.41 5.87 -4.11
N GLN A 226 -5.81 6.99 -3.52
CA GLN A 226 -5.29 7.43 -2.21
C GLN A 226 -5.61 6.45 -1.08
N GLU A 227 -6.74 5.75 -1.18
CA GLU A 227 -7.14 4.71 -0.23
C GLU A 227 -6.16 3.53 -0.24
N VAL A 228 -5.60 3.19 -1.42
CA VAL A 228 -4.59 2.14 -1.54
C VAL A 228 -3.32 2.56 -0.80
N PHE A 229 -2.89 3.82 -0.95
CA PHE A 229 -1.77 4.36 -0.20
C PHE A 229 -2.04 4.36 1.32
N ALA A 230 -3.27 4.64 1.72
CA ALA A 230 -3.67 4.59 3.13
C ALA A 230 -3.79 3.19 3.72
N ARG A 231 -3.97 2.14 2.90
CA ARG A 231 -3.77 0.73 3.31
C ARG A 231 -2.29 0.38 3.40
N PHE A 232 -1.54 0.81 2.40
CA PHE A 232 -0.11 0.50 2.25
C PHE A 232 0.71 1.00 3.43
N LEU A 233 0.54 2.26 3.85
CA LEU A 233 1.45 2.87 4.81
C LEU A 233 1.44 2.19 6.20
N PRO A 234 0.28 1.87 6.83
CA PRO A 234 0.25 1.04 8.04
C PRO A 234 0.91 -0.33 7.86
N GLU A 235 0.63 -1.01 6.74
CA GLU A 235 1.22 -2.33 6.46
C GLU A 235 2.73 -2.27 6.22
N TRP A 236 3.21 -1.19 5.60
CA TRP A 236 4.63 -0.88 5.43
C TRP A 236 5.34 -0.74 6.78
N HIS A 237 4.69 -0.09 7.74
CA HIS A 237 5.14 -0.02 9.13
C HIS A 237 4.93 -1.31 9.93
N GLY A 238 4.44 -2.38 9.31
CA GLY A 238 4.18 -3.66 9.96
C GLY A 238 2.93 -3.69 10.85
N ILE A 239 2.06 -2.67 10.76
CA ILE A 239 0.84 -2.58 11.53
C ILE A 239 -0.28 -3.29 10.75
N ARG A 240 -0.79 -4.42 11.27
CA ARG A 240 -1.89 -5.18 10.68
C ARG A 240 -2.98 -5.42 11.70
N ALA A 241 -4.24 -5.40 11.25
CA ALA A 241 -5.39 -5.57 12.14
C ALA A 241 -5.50 -7.00 12.71
N ASN A 242 -5.11 -8.01 11.91
CA ASN A 242 -5.07 -9.42 12.30
C ASN A 242 -3.62 -9.93 12.31
N ASP A 243 -2.86 -9.57 13.34
CA ASP A 243 -1.46 -9.96 13.47
C ASP A 243 -1.28 -11.36 14.11
N SER A 244 -2.03 -12.35 13.62
CA SER A 244 -1.87 -13.76 14.01
C SER A 244 -0.80 -14.49 13.21
N ALA A 245 -0.20 -13.86 12.18
CA ALA A 245 0.62 -14.55 11.18
C ALA A 245 2.12 -14.15 11.15
N ARG A 246 2.59 -13.14 11.90
CA ARG A 246 4.03 -12.82 11.99
C ARG A 246 4.69 -13.42 13.23
N GLY A 247 4.78 -14.75 13.27
CA GLY A 247 5.66 -15.48 14.18
C GLY A 247 7.10 -15.53 13.63
N GLY A 248 8.08 -15.04 14.39
CA GLY A 248 9.50 -15.26 14.06
C GLY A 248 10.57 -14.46 14.80
N GLY A 249 10.25 -13.36 15.49
CA GLY A 249 11.24 -12.50 16.16
C GLY A 249 10.92 -12.24 17.64
N THR A 250 11.92 -11.85 18.42
CA THR A 250 11.70 -11.43 19.82
C THR A 250 11.01 -10.06 19.87
N SER A 251 10.41 -9.70 21.02
CA SER A 251 9.82 -8.36 21.24
C SER A 251 10.85 -7.24 21.01
N LEU A 252 12.12 -7.50 21.36
CA LEU A 252 13.21 -6.54 21.20
C LEU A 252 13.59 -6.34 19.72
N ASP A 253 13.68 -7.43 18.93
CA ASP A 253 13.97 -7.31 17.49
C ASP A 253 12.93 -6.46 16.77
N ARG A 254 11.64 -6.67 17.11
CA ARG A 254 10.54 -5.86 16.59
C ARG A 254 10.62 -4.40 17.03
N LEU A 255 11.06 -4.14 18.25
CA LEU A 255 11.29 -2.78 18.72
C LEU A 255 12.40 -2.10 17.94
N VAL A 256 13.52 -2.79 17.67
CA VAL A 256 14.61 -2.28 16.84
C VAL A 256 14.13 -2.00 15.41
N GLU A 257 13.40 -2.92 14.77
CA GLU A 257 12.79 -2.70 13.45
C GLU A 257 11.87 -1.47 13.45
N ALA A 258 11.00 -1.35 14.46
CA ALA A 258 10.07 -0.22 14.59
C ALA A 258 10.82 1.11 14.80
N LEU A 259 11.87 1.11 15.62
CA LEU A 259 12.72 2.29 15.85
C LEU A 259 13.50 2.68 14.59
N GLY A 260 13.95 1.72 13.78
CA GLY A 260 14.58 1.99 12.49
C GLY A 260 13.67 2.77 11.55
N LEU A 261 12.38 2.42 11.48
CA LEU A 261 11.41 3.19 10.69
C LEU A 261 11.10 4.56 11.32
N LEU A 262 11.00 4.64 12.65
CA LEU A 262 10.59 5.86 13.36
C LEU A 262 11.74 6.86 13.59
N GLN A 263 12.97 6.47 13.27
CA GLN A 263 14.15 7.24 13.58
C GLN A 263 14.07 8.66 13.00
N GLY A 264 14.35 9.67 13.83
CA GLY A 264 14.27 11.08 13.46
C GLY A 264 12.87 11.67 13.29
N ALA A 265 11.80 10.88 13.30
CA ALA A 265 10.43 11.39 13.25
C ALA A 265 10.05 12.06 14.59
N ALA A 266 9.47 13.26 14.53
CA ALA A 266 9.05 14.00 15.71
C ALA A 266 7.68 13.54 16.21
N VAL A 267 7.66 12.66 17.22
CA VAL A 267 6.44 12.06 17.76
C VAL A 267 6.10 12.67 19.12
N PRO A 268 4.84 13.00 19.44
CA PRO A 268 4.48 13.45 20.79
C PRO A 268 4.84 12.39 21.85
N ALA A 269 5.51 12.80 22.92
CA ALA A 269 5.98 11.92 23.97
C ALA A 269 4.84 11.15 24.64
N THR A 270 3.66 11.77 24.77
CA THR A 270 2.47 11.11 25.33
C THR A 270 1.92 9.95 24.52
N VAL A 271 2.18 9.88 23.21
CA VAL A 271 1.64 8.82 22.34
C VAL A 271 2.68 7.77 21.96
N LEU A 272 3.99 8.07 22.12
CA LEU A 272 5.08 7.21 21.69
C LEU A 272 4.97 5.80 22.31
N GLU A 273 4.95 5.72 23.64
CA GLU A 273 4.92 4.45 24.37
C GLU A 273 3.52 3.86 24.58
N THR A 274 2.46 4.65 24.34
CA THR A 274 1.07 4.22 24.58
C THR A 274 0.32 3.81 23.31
N GLU A 275 0.70 4.38 22.16
CA GLU A 275 -0.03 4.21 20.90
C GLU A 275 0.90 3.80 19.75
N VAL A 276 2.00 4.52 19.53
CA VAL A 276 2.87 4.37 18.34
C VAL A 276 3.72 3.08 18.38
N LEU A 277 4.45 2.84 19.48
CA LEU A 277 5.25 1.63 19.64
C LEU A 277 4.37 0.39 19.86
N PRO A 278 3.33 0.41 20.71
CA PRO A 278 2.43 -0.75 20.85
C PRO A 278 1.70 -1.15 19.57
N ALA A 279 1.47 -0.22 18.63
CA ALA A 279 0.87 -0.55 17.33
C ALA A 279 1.81 -1.37 16.42
N ARG A 280 3.13 -1.28 16.62
CA ARG A 280 4.15 -1.99 15.83
C ARG A 280 4.73 -3.20 16.56
N VAL A 281 4.77 -3.14 17.89
CA VAL A 281 5.40 -4.16 18.74
C VAL A 281 4.36 -4.74 19.68
N ARG A 282 3.90 -5.96 19.36
CA ARG A 282 2.94 -6.67 20.21
C ARG A 282 3.54 -6.95 21.59
N GLY A 283 2.83 -6.56 22.63
CA GLY A 283 3.30 -6.76 24.01
C GLY A 283 4.46 -5.84 24.42
N PHE A 284 4.64 -4.71 23.72
CA PHE A 284 5.63 -3.68 24.03
C PHE A 284 5.74 -3.40 25.54
N ARG A 285 6.98 -3.45 26.05
CA ARG A 285 7.28 -3.12 27.44
C ARG A 285 8.16 -1.87 27.49
N PRO A 286 7.80 -0.85 28.28
CA PRO A 286 8.64 0.33 28.47
C PRO A 286 10.06 0.03 28.97
N SER A 287 10.24 -1.11 29.67
CA SER A 287 11.57 -1.57 30.13
C SER A 287 12.52 -1.91 29.00
N ASP A 288 12.01 -2.42 27.87
CA ASP A 288 12.85 -2.82 26.73
C ASP A 288 13.49 -1.57 26.11
N LEU A 289 12.75 -0.45 26.09
CA LEU A 289 13.28 0.83 25.63
C LEU A 289 14.28 1.44 26.62
N ASP A 290 14.03 1.31 27.93
CA ASP A 290 15.00 1.75 28.95
C ASP A 290 16.30 0.96 28.88
N GLU A 291 16.24 -0.34 28.60
CA GLU A 291 17.42 -1.19 28.43
C GLU A 291 18.28 -0.72 27.24
N LEU A 292 17.65 -0.41 26.10
CA LEU A 292 18.34 0.13 24.92
C LEU A 292 18.95 1.52 25.19
N CYS A 293 18.25 2.39 25.91
CA CYS A 293 18.80 3.70 26.29
C CYS A 293 19.95 3.58 27.29
N ALA A 294 19.84 2.70 28.29
CA ALA A 294 20.87 2.48 29.30
C ALA A 294 22.12 1.81 28.72
N ALA A 295 21.95 0.92 27.72
CA ALA A 295 23.04 0.33 26.95
C ALA A 295 23.73 1.34 26.02
N GLY A 296 23.09 2.48 25.74
CA GLY A 296 23.60 3.50 24.83
C GLY A 296 23.38 3.18 23.36
N GLU A 297 22.54 2.18 23.03
CA GLU A 297 22.18 1.81 21.67
C GLU A 297 21.18 2.81 21.07
N VAL A 298 20.28 3.34 21.90
CA VAL A 298 19.22 4.28 21.49
C VAL A 298 19.30 5.56 22.30
N VAL A 299 19.27 6.71 21.62
CA VAL A 299 19.24 8.05 22.18
C VAL A 299 17.92 8.71 21.83
N TRP A 300 17.31 9.40 22.80
CA TRP A 300 16.11 10.21 22.57
C TRP A 300 16.42 11.70 22.74
N LEU A 301 15.89 12.51 21.84
CA LEU A 301 16.05 13.96 21.85
C LEU A 301 14.69 14.65 21.91
N GLY A 302 14.59 15.76 22.63
CA GLY A 302 13.41 16.62 22.54
C GLY A 302 13.36 17.38 21.21
N ALA A 303 12.14 17.68 20.78
CA ALA A 303 11.82 18.24 19.47
C ALA A 303 10.76 19.34 19.58
N GLY A 304 10.89 20.18 20.61
CA GLY A 304 9.94 21.23 20.95
C GLY A 304 8.83 20.77 21.91
N ALA A 305 8.38 21.71 22.74
CA ALA A 305 7.29 21.50 23.70
C ALA A 305 5.90 21.60 23.05
N ILE A 306 4.95 20.83 23.56
CA ILE A 306 3.53 20.89 23.21
C ILE A 306 2.76 21.34 24.46
N GLY A 307 2.58 22.66 24.58
CA GLY A 307 2.02 23.25 25.79
C GLY A 307 2.92 23.02 27.00
N ALA A 308 2.34 22.95 28.21
CA ALA A 308 3.09 22.90 29.46
C ALA A 308 3.36 21.49 30.00
N SER A 309 2.85 20.45 29.34
CA SER A 309 2.75 19.10 29.92
C SER A 309 3.20 17.98 28.99
N ASP A 310 3.62 18.31 27.79
CA ASP A 310 3.94 17.38 26.72
C ASP A 310 4.96 18.02 25.78
N GLY A 311 5.54 17.23 24.89
CA GLY A 311 6.55 17.67 23.92
C GLY A 311 6.73 16.62 22.85
N ARG A 312 7.40 16.96 21.75
CA ARG A 312 7.80 15.98 20.75
C ARG A 312 9.16 15.42 21.13
N VAL A 313 9.36 14.14 20.82
CA VAL A 313 10.63 13.46 20.96
C VAL A 313 10.98 12.77 19.65
N ARG A 314 12.28 12.64 19.41
CA ARG A 314 12.86 11.88 18.31
C ARG A 314 13.74 10.79 18.87
N MET A 315 13.68 9.61 18.28
CA MET A 315 14.50 8.47 18.65
C MET A 315 15.58 8.27 17.59
N TYR A 316 16.78 7.89 18.04
CA TYR A 316 17.94 7.61 17.19
C TYR A 316 18.69 6.39 17.71
N PHE A 317 19.12 5.51 16.83
CA PHE A 317 20.27 4.67 17.07
C PHE A 317 21.51 5.54 17.20
N ARG A 318 22.38 5.13 18.11
CA ARG A 318 23.51 5.94 18.53
C ARG A 318 24.52 6.21 17.42
N ASP A 319 24.70 5.25 16.52
CA ASP A 319 25.57 5.32 15.35
C ASP A 319 24.99 6.19 14.22
N GLN A 320 23.66 6.32 14.12
CA GLN A 320 22.98 7.13 13.10
C GLN A 320 22.69 8.56 13.56
N LEU A 321 22.77 8.84 14.87
CA LEU A 321 22.42 10.13 15.44
C LEU A 321 23.17 11.30 14.80
N ALA A 322 24.48 11.20 14.57
CA ALA A 322 25.25 12.29 13.96
C ALA A 322 24.78 12.58 12.51
N LEU A 323 24.49 11.53 11.73
CA LEU A 323 24.06 11.63 10.34
C LEU A 323 22.66 12.25 10.20
N LEU A 324 21.70 11.75 10.98
CA LEU A 324 20.31 12.18 10.89
C LEU A 324 20.02 13.44 11.72
N GLY A 325 20.72 13.61 12.85
CA GLY A 325 20.59 14.77 13.73
C GLY A 325 21.08 16.08 13.09
N ALA A 326 22.02 16.01 12.14
CA ALA A 326 22.47 17.17 11.37
C ALA A 326 21.39 17.75 10.43
N GLY A 327 20.31 17.01 10.17
CA GLY A 327 19.14 17.45 9.39
C GLY A 327 18.02 18.08 10.22
N LEU A 328 18.25 18.36 11.50
CA LEU A 328 17.27 19.00 12.38
C LEU A 328 17.24 20.52 12.14
N GLU A 329 16.03 21.10 12.12
CA GLU A 329 15.90 22.56 12.18
C GLU A 329 16.48 23.06 13.51
N PRO A 330 17.40 24.05 13.48
CA PRO A 330 17.93 24.64 14.70
C PRO A 330 16.78 25.28 15.49
N VAL A 331 16.56 24.80 16.72
CA VAL A 331 15.70 25.49 17.69
C VAL A 331 16.54 26.58 18.34
N GLU A 332 15.97 27.78 18.51
CA GLU A 332 16.69 28.84 19.20
C GLU A 332 17.03 28.39 20.63
N PRO A 333 18.32 28.36 21.00
CA PRO A 333 18.74 27.79 22.28
C PRO A 333 18.19 28.65 23.43
N PRO A 334 17.56 28.05 24.45
CA PRO A 334 17.00 28.82 25.56
C PRO A 334 18.15 29.51 26.31
N ALA A 335 18.01 30.82 26.52
CA ALA A 335 19.02 31.64 27.18
C ALA A 335 18.60 31.95 28.62
N GLY A 336 19.56 31.92 29.54
CA GLY A 336 19.32 32.24 30.94
C GLY A 336 20.46 31.80 31.84
N VAL A 337 20.67 32.52 32.96
CA VAL A 337 21.76 32.25 33.90
C VAL A 337 21.74 30.80 34.41
N VAL A 338 20.54 30.25 34.67
CA VAL A 338 20.38 28.85 35.12
C VAL A 338 20.62 27.87 33.98
N HIS A 339 20.14 28.15 32.76
CA HIS A 339 20.41 27.33 31.57
C HIS A 339 21.90 27.24 31.26
N ASP A 340 22.61 28.37 31.31
CA ASP A 340 24.05 28.44 31.06
C ASP A 340 24.85 27.73 32.16
N ALA A 341 24.41 27.81 33.41
CA ALA A 341 25.00 27.03 34.50
C ALA A 341 24.80 25.52 34.29
N VAL A 342 23.61 25.06 33.87
CA VAL A 342 23.37 23.65 33.54
C VAL A 342 24.28 23.20 32.39
N ARG A 343 24.38 23.98 31.30
CA ARG A 343 25.29 23.71 30.18
C ARG A 343 26.74 23.60 30.65
N ALA A 344 27.20 24.54 31.47
CA ALA A 344 28.58 24.56 31.97
C ALA A 344 28.91 23.32 32.81
N VAL A 345 28.00 22.91 33.70
CA VAL A 345 28.18 21.69 34.50
C VAL A 345 28.27 20.46 33.60
N LEU A 346 27.35 20.30 32.65
CA LEU A 346 27.34 19.15 31.74
C LEU A 346 28.54 19.14 30.79
N ALA A 347 29.03 20.30 30.35
CA ALA A 347 30.21 20.42 29.51
C ALA A 347 31.50 20.05 30.26
N GLN A 348 31.60 20.40 31.55
CA GLN A 348 32.80 20.15 32.36
C GLN A 348 32.84 18.73 32.96
N GLN A 349 31.70 18.24 33.45
CA GLN A 349 31.62 16.97 34.18
C GLN A 349 31.13 15.79 33.32
N GLY A 350 30.61 16.07 32.12
CA GLY A 350 29.96 15.09 31.27
C GLY A 350 28.61 14.63 31.85
N ALA A 351 28.25 13.37 31.58
CA ALA A 351 26.98 12.79 32.01
C ALA A 351 26.82 12.84 33.54
N SER A 352 25.84 13.62 34.02
CA SER A 352 25.71 14.00 35.42
C SER A 352 24.35 13.62 35.99
N PHE A 353 24.33 13.13 37.24
CA PHE A 353 23.09 12.91 37.99
C PHE A 353 22.51 14.23 38.53
N TRP A 354 21.24 14.21 38.93
CA TRP A 354 20.54 15.37 39.49
C TRP A 354 21.31 16.09 40.60
N SER A 355 21.90 15.35 41.53
CA SER A 355 22.65 15.93 42.66
C SER A 355 23.85 16.78 42.22
N GLN A 356 24.52 16.39 41.14
CA GLN A 356 25.65 17.14 40.57
C GLN A 356 25.16 18.41 39.88
N LEU A 357 24.06 18.32 39.11
CA LEU A 357 23.41 19.49 38.50
C LEU A 357 22.98 20.51 39.56
N ARG A 358 22.37 20.06 40.66
CA ARG A 358 21.96 20.93 41.77
C ARG A 358 23.14 21.62 42.45
N ALA A 359 24.24 20.91 42.66
CA ALA A 359 25.44 21.48 43.28
C ALA A 359 26.10 22.54 42.38
N GLY A 360 26.18 22.27 41.07
CA GLY A 360 26.82 23.17 40.11
C GLY A 360 25.98 24.37 39.65
N THR A 361 24.70 24.43 40.03
CA THR A 361 23.77 25.52 39.68
C THR A 361 23.33 26.38 40.87
N ALA A 362 23.96 26.22 42.04
CA ALA A 362 23.68 27.04 43.20
C ALA A 362 23.94 28.54 42.92
N PRO A 363 23.09 29.48 43.40
CA PRO A 363 22.02 29.30 44.40
C PRO A 363 20.62 28.98 43.83
N ALA A 364 20.47 28.56 42.56
CA ALA A 364 19.15 28.35 41.95
C ALA A 364 18.29 27.30 42.68
N THR A 365 16.97 27.54 42.72
CA THR A 365 16.00 26.64 43.36
C THR A 365 15.79 25.36 42.55
N GLU A 366 15.28 24.31 43.19
CA GLU A 366 15.06 23.00 42.54
C GLU A 366 14.11 23.10 41.35
N ALA A 367 13.09 23.94 41.46
CA ALA A 367 12.11 24.17 40.41
C ALA A 367 12.71 24.93 39.22
N GLU A 368 13.56 25.93 39.46
CA GLU A 368 14.24 26.70 38.40
C GLU A 368 15.21 25.81 37.61
N VAL A 369 15.99 24.98 38.30
CA VAL A 369 16.92 24.04 37.63
C VAL A 369 16.16 22.99 36.85
N LEU A 370 15.06 22.47 37.39
CA LEU A 370 14.24 21.48 36.68
C LEU A 370 13.59 22.10 35.43
N ALA A 371 13.05 23.31 35.55
CA ALA A 371 12.47 24.03 34.40
C ALA A 371 13.53 24.29 33.32
N ALA A 372 14.69 24.84 33.70
CA ALA A 372 15.78 25.10 32.77
C ALA A 372 16.29 23.83 32.08
N LEU A 373 16.39 22.72 32.82
CA LEU A 373 16.77 21.43 32.28
C LEU A 373 15.76 20.94 31.21
N TRP A 374 14.46 21.03 31.50
CA TRP A 374 13.43 20.62 30.54
C TRP A 374 13.33 21.56 29.34
N ASP A 375 13.57 22.87 29.50
CA ASP A 375 13.69 23.79 28.37
C ASP A 375 14.84 23.37 27.44
N LEU A 376 16.01 23.01 27.99
CA LEU A 376 17.15 22.51 27.24
C LEU A 376 16.85 21.16 26.55
N VAL A 377 16.09 20.27 27.21
CA VAL A 377 15.64 19.01 26.60
C VAL A 377 14.76 19.29 25.39
N TRP A 378 13.76 20.18 25.51
CA TRP A 378 12.86 20.50 24.40
C TRP A 378 13.55 21.25 23.25
N ALA A 379 14.64 21.97 23.54
CA ALA A 379 15.53 22.54 22.53
C ALA A 379 16.45 21.49 21.85
N GLY A 380 16.47 20.26 22.35
CA GLY A 380 17.30 19.18 21.82
C GLY A 380 18.77 19.25 22.24
N GLU A 381 19.12 20.08 23.23
CA GLU A 381 20.51 20.26 23.69
C GLU A 381 20.94 19.24 24.76
N VAL A 382 19.97 18.75 25.53
CA VAL A 382 20.19 17.83 26.64
C VAL A 382 19.36 16.56 26.46
N THR A 383 19.98 15.42 26.75
CA THR A 383 19.34 14.09 26.72
C THR A 383 19.58 13.34 28.03
N ASN A 384 18.95 12.17 28.18
CA ASN A 384 19.05 11.29 29.34
C ASN A 384 19.22 9.83 28.90
N ASP A 385 19.88 9.03 29.73
CA ASP A 385 20.10 7.60 29.50
C ASP A 385 18.88 6.69 29.82
N SER A 386 17.75 7.26 30.24
CA SER A 386 16.49 6.54 30.45
C SER A 386 15.28 7.38 30.01
N MET A 387 14.18 6.70 29.71
CA MET A 387 12.88 7.33 29.46
C MET A 387 12.11 7.65 30.77
N THR A 388 12.60 7.15 31.91
CA THR A 388 12.02 7.38 33.25
C THR A 388 11.72 8.86 33.56
N PRO A 389 12.66 9.82 33.41
CA PRO A 389 12.36 11.22 33.69
C PRO A 389 11.28 11.80 32.77
N LEU A 390 11.24 11.38 31.50
CA LEU A 390 10.21 11.79 30.55
C LEU A 390 8.83 11.26 30.96
N ARG A 391 8.72 9.98 31.32
CA ARG A 391 7.47 9.41 31.86
C ARG A 391 7.02 10.14 33.13
N ALA A 392 7.96 10.49 34.01
CA ALA A 392 7.66 11.24 35.23
C ALA A 392 7.20 12.68 34.95
N PHE A 393 7.79 13.36 33.95
CA PHE A 393 7.36 14.67 33.48
C PHE A 393 5.91 14.63 32.97
N LEU A 394 5.60 13.65 32.11
CA LEU A 394 4.25 13.44 31.58
C LEU A 394 3.23 13.11 32.70
N ALA A 395 3.62 12.29 33.68
CA ALA A 395 2.74 11.91 34.80
C ALA A 395 2.52 13.04 35.83
N GLY A 396 3.52 13.91 36.03
CA GLY A 396 3.50 15.00 37.03
C GLY A 396 2.38 16.03 36.79
N THR A 397 1.92 16.16 35.55
CA THR A 397 0.84 17.07 35.17
C THR A 397 -0.55 16.47 35.36
N ALA A 398 -0.69 15.14 35.26
CA ALA A 398 -1.95 14.42 35.50
C ALA A 398 -2.46 14.58 36.95
N ARG A 399 -1.55 14.76 37.93
CA ARG A 399 -1.90 15.02 39.33
C ARG A 399 -2.35 16.46 39.62
N LYS A 400 -1.90 17.46 38.85
CA LYS A 400 -2.35 18.86 38.99
C LYS A 400 -3.77 19.08 38.44
N ALA A 401 -4.19 18.31 37.43
CA ALA A 401 -5.56 18.38 36.88
C ALA A 401 -6.62 17.79 37.83
N ALA A 402 -6.26 16.78 38.64
CA ALA A 402 -7.16 16.17 39.62
C ALA A 402 -7.34 16.99 40.92
N SER A 403 -6.52 18.02 41.18
CA SER A 403 -6.52 18.74 42.46
C SER A 403 -7.35 20.04 42.49
N ARG A 404 -8.24 20.28 41.52
CA ARG A 404 -9.15 21.44 41.54
C ARG A 404 -10.48 21.20 42.28
N SER A 405 -10.69 20.01 42.85
CA SER A 405 -11.86 19.71 43.66
C SER A 405 -11.48 18.90 44.89
N GLN A 406 -10.90 19.56 45.90
CA GLN A 406 -11.14 19.23 47.31
C GLN A 406 -10.55 20.32 48.22
N ALA A 407 -11.38 20.74 49.17
CA ALA A 407 -11.09 21.74 50.19
C ALA A 407 -9.88 21.36 51.08
N PRO A 408 -9.22 22.33 51.73
CA PRO A 408 -8.01 22.09 52.51
C PRO A 408 -8.35 21.37 53.83
N GLY A 409 -8.21 20.05 53.86
CA GLY A 409 -8.50 19.21 55.02
C GLY A 409 -7.37 18.24 55.36
N LEU A 410 -6.78 18.44 56.55
CA LEU A 410 -5.89 17.57 57.33
C LEU A 410 -4.59 17.02 56.67
N ARG A 411 -3.49 17.65 57.09
CA ARG A 411 -2.11 17.15 56.98
C ARG A 411 -1.95 15.88 57.83
N PHE A 412 -2.02 14.71 57.22
CA PHE A 412 -1.54 13.49 57.86
C PHE A 412 0.00 13.49 57.86
N ARG A 413 0.61 13.91 58.98
CA ARG A 413 2.04 13.69 59.27
C ARG A 413 2.27 12.20 59.55
N GLY A 414 2.48 11.41 58.50
CA GLY A 414 3.03 10.06 58.63
C GLY A 414 4.54 10.12 58.89
N ARG A 415 5.01 9.35 59.89
CA ARG A 415 6.44 9.12 60.20
C ARG A 415 7.28 8.83 58.94
N PRO A 416 8.55 9.28 58.87
CA PRO A 416 9.43 8.93 57.76
C PRO A 416 9.68 7.41 57.76
N ARG A 417 9.46 6.76 56.61
CA ARG A 417 9.90 5.38 56.38
C ARG A 417 11.42 5.35 56.25
N PRO A 418 12.15 4.46 56.95
CA PRO A 418 13.57 4.21 56.69
C PRO A 418 13.74 3.70 55.25
N GLY A 419 14.70 4.26 54.50
CA GLY A 419 15.04 3.81 53.13
C GLY A 419 14.68 4.77 51.98
N ARG A 420 14.20 5.98 52.25
CA ARG A 420 14.17 7.04 51.21
C ARG A 420 15.53 7.74 51.16
N LEU A 421 16.35 7.40 50.18
CA LEU A 421 17.53 8.19 49.80
C LEU A 421 17.02 9.57 49.34
N SER A 422 17.06 10.57 50.22
CA SER A 422 16.63 11.94 49.95
C SER A 422 17.51 12.70 48.95
N SER A 423 18.57 12.07 48.43
CA SER A 423 19.52 12.67 47.49
C SER A 423 19.15 12.51 46.01
N ILE A 424 18.05 11.81 45.69
CA ILE A 424 17.72 11.43 44.30
C ILE A 424 17.05 12.59 43.52
N GLY A 425 16.51 13.61 44.18
CA GLY A 425 15.82 14.72 43.52
C GLY A 425 14.40 14.40 43.04
N PRO A 426 13.79 15.26 42.20
CA PRO A 426 12.47 15.03 41.63
C PRO A 426 12.52 13.90 40.61
N ALA A 427 11.44 13.11 40.48
CA ALA A 427 11.40 11.97 39.57
C ALA A 427 11.63 12.34 38.09
N SER A 428 11.22 13.55 37.69
CA SER A 428 11.46 14.12 36.35
C SER A 428 12.88 14.65 36.14
N GLY A 429 13.74 14.60 37.15
CA GLY A 429 15.16 14.90 37.08
C GLY A 429 16.05 13.66 37.25
N ALA A 430 15.46 12.46 37.34
CA ALA A 430 16.20 11.21 37.52
C ALA A 430 17.04 10.82 36.29
N GLY A 431 18.00 9.91 36.48
CA GLY A 431 18.91 9.44 35.42
C GLY A 431 20.17 10.30 35.27
N ARG A 432 20.98 9.99 34.25
CA ARG A 432 22.18 10.74 33.88
C ARG A 432 21.86 11.65 32.71
N TRP A 433 22.03 12.94 32.92
CA TRP A 433 21.82 13.97 31.91
C TRP A 433 23.13 14.30 31.22
N SER A 434 23.11 14.45 29.91
CA SER A 434 24.30 14.80 29.11
C SER A 434 23.94 15.77 27.99
N LEU A 435 24.93 16.54 27.54
CA LEU A 435 24.81 17.34 26.33
C LEU A 435 24.72 16.43 25.10
N VAL A 436 23.95 16.89 24.12
CA VAL A 436 23.78 16.20 22.82
C VAL A 436 24.91 16.55 21.86
N ALA A 437 25.48 17.76 21.95
CA ALA A 437 26.55 18.22 21.06
C ALA A 437 27.74 17.24 20.93
N PRO A 438 28.29 16.64 22.02
CA PRO A 438 29.34 15.63 21.90
C PRO A 438 28.90 14.35 21.19
N LEU A 439 27.59 14.09 21.10
CA LEU A 439 27.05 12.91 20.42
C LEU A 439 26.89 13.09 18.91
N LEU A 440 27.00 14.33 18.42
CA LEU A 440 26.92 14.70 17.01
C LEU A 440 28.29 14.73 16.33
N GLU A 441 29.37 14.46 17.07
CA GLU A 441 30.73 14.44 16.55
C GLU A 441 31.15 13.01 16.14
N PRO A 442 31.91 12.83 15.04
CA PRO A 442 32.33 13.88 14.11
C PRO A 442 31.16 14.39 13.25
N ALA A 443 31.09 15.71 13.06
CA ALA A 443 30.06 16.30 12.21
C ALA A 443 30.13 15.75 10.77
N PRO A 444 29.02 15.19 10.23
CA PRO A 444 29.00 14.68 8.87
C PRO A 444 29.07 15.81 7.84
N THR A 445 29.45 15.47 6.61
CA THR A 445 29.31 16.43 5.50
C THR A 445 27.83 16.70 5.22
N PRO A 446 27.45 17.90 4.76
CA PRO A 446 26.06 18.20 4.42
C PRO A 446 25.45 17.20 3.43
N THR A 447 26.23 16.73 2.46
CA THR A 447 25.81 15.71 1.50
C THR A 447 25.53 14.37 2.16
N ALA A 448 26.38 13.92 3.09
CA ALA A 448 26.16 12.66 3.80
C ALA A 448 24.90 12.72 4.69
N ALA A 449 24.69 13.83 5.39
CA ALA A 449 23.50 14.06 6.21
C ALA A 449 22.22 14.08 5.36
N SER A 450 22.19 14.85 4.27
CA SER A 450 21.03 14.87 3.37
C SER A 450 20.77 13.50 2.71
N HIS A 451 21.83 12.72 2.44
CA HIS A 451 21.70 11.38 1.88
C HIS A 451 21.08 10.40 2.88
N ALA A 452 21.56 10.40 4.12
CA ALA A 452 20.99 9.61 5.20
C ALA A 452 19.51 9.97 5.45
N ASN A 453 19.18 11.26 5.47
CA ASN A 453 17.79 11.71 5.63
C ASN A 453 16.89 11.28 4.47
N ALA A 454 17.38 11.34 3.22
CA ALA A 454 16.63 10.87 2.06
C ALA A 454 16.34 9.36 2.12
N LEU A 455 17.34 8.55 2.52
CA LEU A 455 17.16 7.11 2.72
C LEU A 455 16.19 6.81 3.86
N GLN A 456 16.33 7.51 4.99
CA GLN A 456 15.44 7.34 6.14
C GLN A 456 13.97 7.67 5.79
N LEU A 457 13.72 8.69 4.95
CA LEU A 457 12.38 9.01 4.44
C LEU A 457 11.83 7.90 3.52
N LEU A 458 12.68 7.35 2.65
CA LEU A 458 12.32 6.22 1.78
C LEU A 458 11.99 4.96 2.58
N GLU A 459 12.80 4.66 3.60
CA GLU A 459 12.56 3.54 4.52
C GLU A 459 11.27 3.71 5.29
N ARG A 460 11.00 4.92 5.81
CA ARG A 460 9.83 5.17 6.64
C ARG A 460 8.53 5.17 5.84
N HIS A 461 8.49 5.87 4.70
CA HIS A 461 7.25 6.03 3.94
C HIS A 461 7.07 5.01 2.83
N GLY A 462 8.16 4.38 2.36
CA GLY A 462 8.18 3.55 1.15
C GLY A 462 8.03 4.36 -0.15
N ILE A 463 7.08 5.29 -0.16
CA ILE A 463 6.79 6.26 -1.22
C ILE A 463 6.89 7.66 -0.61
N VAL A 464 7.90 8.40 -1.02
CA VAL A 464 8.17 9.77 -0.57
C VAL A 464 7.42 10.74 -1.48
N THR A 465 6.50 11.49 -0.88
CA THR A 465 5.79 12.62 -1.50
C THR A 465 6.25 13.93 -0.88
N ARG A 466 6.02 15.03 -1.60
CA ARG A 466 6.34 16.37 -1.10
C ARG A 466 5.61 16.67 0.21
N GLU A 467 4.33 16.33 0.28
CA GLU A 467 3.44 16.58 1.41
C GLU A 467 3.88 15.79 2.65
N ALA A 468 4.33 14.53 2.48
CA ALA A 468 4.87 13.73 3.57
C ALA A 468 6.12 14.37 4.19
N VAL A 469 7.07 14.81 3.36
CA VAL A 469 8.31 15.45 3.83
C VAL A 469 8.04 16.76 4.57
N ILE A 470 7.08 17.56 4.08
CA ILE A 470 6.66 18.79 4.76
C ILE A 470 6.01 18.46 6.11
N ALA A 471 5.13 17.45 6.16
CA ALA A 471 4.43 17.08 7.38
C ALA A 471 5.38 16.60 8.50
N GLU A 472 6.53 16.01 8.14
CA GLU A 472 7.56 15.63 9.10
C GLU A 472 8.44 16.79 9.59
N GLY A 473 8.44 17.93 8.88
CA GLY A 473 9.29 19.07 9.20
C GLY A 473 10.77 18.80 8.93
N ALA A 474 11.10 18.12 7.82
CA ALA A 474 12.49 17.94 7.40
C ALA A 474 13.13 19.30 7.08
N ALA A 475 14.35 19.56 7.58
CA ALA A 475 15.03 20.83 7.36
C ALA A 475 15.24 21.10 5.85
N GLY A 476 14.85 22.30 5.41
CA GLY A 476 14.89 22.67 3.99
C GLY A 476 13.80 22.02 3.12
N GLY A 477 12.88 21.26 3.73
CA GLY A 477 11.74 20.63 3.08
C GLY A 477 12.12 19.65 1.95
N PHE A 478 11.19 19.45 1.02
CA PHE A 478 11.40 18.51 -0.09
C PHE A 478 12.59 18.86 -1.00
N ALA A 479 12.90 20.16 -1.15
CA ALA A 479 14.01 20.61 -1.98
C ALA A 479 15.38 20.09 -1.49
N ALA A 480 15.54 19.93 -0.17
CA ALA A 480 16.78 19.46 0.43
C ALA A 480 17.12 18.00 0.09
N VAL A 481 16.10 17.17 -0.13
CA VAL A 481 16.26 15.74 -0.44
C VAL A 481 16.07 15.42 -1.93
N TYR A 482 15.39 16.29 -2.69
CA TYR A 482 15.06 16.05 -4.11
C TYR A 482 16.28 15.75 -4.98
N GLY A 483 17.35 16.54 -4.86
CA GLY A 483 18.57 16.34 -5.67
C GLY A 483 19.20 14.98 -5.44
N ILE A 484 19.13 14.47 -4.21
CA ILE A 484 19.65 13.14 -3.85
C ILE A 484 18.74 12.05 -4.37
N LEU A 485 17.42 12.19 -4.20
CA LEU A 485 16.45 11.23 -4.71
C LEU A 485 16.57 11.08 -6.24
N LYS A 486 16.88 12.16 -6.96
CA LYS A 486 17.21 12.14 -8.39
C LYS A 486 18.49 11.36 -8.68
N VAL A 487 19.57 11.57 -7.92
CA VAL A 487 20.81 10.78 -8.10
C VAL A 487 20.59 9.29 -7.78
N LEU A 488 19.74 8.97 -6.80
CA LEU A 488 19.36 7.59 -6.48
C LEU A 488 18.51 6.95 -7.59
N GLU A 489 17.66 7.73 -8.26
CA GLU A 489 16.94 7.34 -9.48
C GLU A 489 17.92 7.03 -10.62
N GLU A 490 18.86 7.93 -10.92
CA GLU A 490 19.87 7.75 -11.97
C GLU A 490 20.74 6.49 -11.75
N ARG A 491 20.86 6.04 -10.49
CA ARG A 491 21.56 4.80 -10.10
C ARG A 491 20.66 3.57 -10.06
N GLY A 492 19.37 3.70 -10.34
CA GLY A 492 18.39 2.62 -10.32
C GLY A 492 18.02 2.11 -8.91
N GLN A 493 18.39 2.82 -7.84
CA GLN A 493 18.08 2.42 -6.45
C GLN A 493 16.66 2.82 -6.05
N VAL A 494 16.15 3.89 -6.65
CA VAL A 494 14.82 4.45 -6.39
C VAL A 494 14.12 4.62 -7.73
N ARG A 495 12.79 4.50 -7.74
CA ARG A 495 11.95 4.80 -8.90
C ARG A 495 11.30 6.15 -8.71
N ARG A 496 11.33 7.00 -9.75
CA ARG A 496 10.57 8.25 -9.79
C ARG A 496 9.35 8.05 -10.70
N GLY A 497 8.19 8.53 -10.27
CA GLY A 497 6.97 8.36 -11.05
C GLY A 497 5.73 8.93 -10.37
N TYR A 498 4.57 8.61 -10.93
CA TYR A 498 3.26 8.94 -10.40
C TYR A 498 2.66 7.66 -9.80
N PHE A 499 2.99 7.34 -8.55
CA PHE A 499 2.55 6.08 -7.93
C PHE A 499 1.18 6.20 -7.28
N VAL A 500 0.85 7.36 -6.70
CA VAL A 500 -0.42 7.63 -6.02
C VAL A 500 -1.12 8.83 -6.67
N ALA A 501 -2.41 8.69 -6.97
CA ALA A 501 -3.23 9.72 -7.59
C ALA A 501 -3.40 10.95 -6.67
N GLY A 502 -3.35 12.14 -7.25
CA GLY A 502 -3.63 13.40 -6.55
C GLY A 502 -2.52 13.94 -5.64
N LEU A 503 -1.37 13.25 -5.51
CA LEU A 503 -0.23 13.67 -4.66
C LEU A 503 0.91 14.35 -5.42
N GLY A 504 0.57 15.02 -6.54
CA GLY A 504 1.54 15.74 -7.36
C GLY A 504 2.49 14.85 -8.17
N ALA A 505 3.40 15.51 -8.89
CA ALA A 505 4.12 14.90 -10.02
C ALA A 505 5.47 14.25 -9.71
N ALA A 506 6.10 14.57 -8.58
CA ALA A 506 7.39 14.03 -8.21
C ALA A 506 7.26 13.14 -6.96
N GLN A 507 7.06 11.84 -7.19
CA GLN A 507 7.06 10.84 -6.12
C GLN A 507 8.26 9.91 -6.34
N PHE A 508 8.87 9.49 -5.24
CA PHE A 508 10.03 8.62 -5.25
C PHE A 508 9.74 7.41 -4.38
N ALA A 509 10.03 6.22 -4.87
CA ALA A 509 9.72 4.99 -4.14
C ALA A 509 10.82 3.95 -4.29
N LEU A 510 11.01 3.14 -3.25
CA LEU A 510 11.82 1.92 -3.35
C LEU A 510 11.12 0.96 -4.33
N PRO A 511 11.85 0.21 -5.18
CA PRO A 511 11.25 -0.73 -6.13
C PRO A 511 10.23 -1.68 -5.48
N GLY A 512 10.59 -2.32 -4.36
CA GLY A 512 9.69 -3.22 -3.64
C GLY A 512 8.51 -2.53 -2.93
N ALA A 513 8.58 -1.22 -2.69
CA ALA A 513 7.46 -0.46 -2.14
C ALA A 513 6.37 -0.25 -3.20
N VAL A 514 6.74 -0.01 -4.46
CA VAL A 514 5.78 0.14 -5.58
C VAL A 514 5.03 -1.16 -5.82
N ASP A 515 5.74 -2.29 -5.83
CA ASP A 515 5.14 -3.60 -6.07
C ASP A 515 4.16 -3.97 -4.95
N ARG A 516 4.55 -3.70 -3.68
CA ARG A 516 3.66 -3.89 -2.52
C ARG A 516 2.46 -2.95 -2.55
N LEU A 517 2.64 -1.68 -2.90
CA LEU A 517 1.53 -0.73 -3.06
C LEU A 517 0.50 -1.25 -4.08
N ARG A 518 0.97 -1.73 -5.24
CA ARG A 518 0.10 -2.23 -6.31
C ARG A 518 -0.61 -3.52 -5.91
N SER A 519 0.03 -4.38 -5.13
CA SER A 519 -0.62 -5.60 -4.60
C SER A 519 -1.83 -5.31 -3.71
N LEU A 520 -1.94 -4.09 -3.16
CA LEU A 520 -3.04 -3.68 -2.29
C LEU A 520 -4.18 -2.97 -3.05
N ARG A 521 -4.14 -2.92 -4.39
CA ARG A 521 -5.23 -2.34 -5.21
C ARG A 521 -6.56 -3.07 -4.99
N GLU A 522 -6.53 -4.39 -5.04
CA GLU A 522 -7.70 -5.25 -4.86
C GLU A 522 -7.57 -6.01 -3.53
N PRO A 523 -8.30 -5.61 -2.47
CA PRO A 523 -8.26 -6.33 -1.21
C PRO A 523 -8.93 -7.71 -1.37
N GLU A 524 -8.23 -8.78 -1.00
CA GLU A 524 -8.77 -10.16 -1.04
C GLU A 524 -10.01 -10.33 -0.13
N ALA A 525 -10.06 -9.58 0.98
CA ALA A 525 -11.19 -9.52 1.90
C ALA A 525 -11.22 -8.18 2.67
N PRO A 526 -12.38 -7.75 3.18
CA PRO A 526 -12.49 -6.54 4.00
C PRO A 526 -11.64 -6.68 5.27
N SER A 527 -10.69 -5.77 5.48
CA SER A 527 -9.85 -5.77 6.67
C SER A 527 -10.63 -5.32 7.92
N ALA A 528 -10.19 -5.77 9.10
CA ALA A 528 -10.71 -5.23 10.35
C ALA A 528 -10.21 -3.77 10.53
N PRO A 529 -11.03 -2.85 11.08
CA PRO A 529 -10.60 -1.47 11.23
C PRO A 529 -9.39 -1.31 12.16
N LEU A 530 -8.47 -0.45 11.77
CA LEU A 530 -7.26 -0.09 12.50
C LEU A 530 -7.47 1.20 13.27
N VAL A 531 -6.98 1.27 14.51
CA VAL A 531 -6.96 2.51 15.30
C VAL A 531 -5.53 2.97 15.52
N LEU A 532 -5.20 4.14 14.95
CA LEU A 532 -3.87 4.74 14.99
C LEU A 532 -3.92 6.12 15.68
N ALA A 533 -2.83 6.52 16.31
CA ALA A 533 -2.68 7.91 16.74
C ALA A 533 -2.70 8.82 15.51
N ALA A 534 -3.39 9.96 15.59
CA ALA A 534 -3.46 10.92 14.48
C ALA A 534 -2.09 11.54 14.14
N THR A 535 -1.12 11.47 15.05
CA THR A 535 0.26 11.93 14.84
C THR A 535 1.21 10.81 14.43
N ASP A 536 0.75 9.56 14.31
CA ASP A 536 1.59 8.44 13.91
C ASP A 536 2.07 8.60 12.45
N PRO A 537 3.37 8.43 12.14
CA PRO A 537 3.88 8.45 10.76
C PRO A 537 3.21 7.45 9.81
N ALA A 538 2.66 6.35 10.34
CA ALA A 538 1.94 5.34 9.56
C ALA A 538 0.54 5.78 9.12
N GLN A 539 0.01 6.85 9.71
CA GLN A 539 -1.32 7.36 9.43
C GLN A 539 -1.19 8.54 8.44
N PRO A 540 -1.71 8.45 7.20
CA PRO A 540 -1.38 9.44 6.17
C PRO A 540 -2.30 10.67 6.12
N TYR A 541 -3.51 10.61 6.70
CA TYR A 541 -4.44 11.73 6.64
C TYR A 541 -4.03 12.90 7.54
N GLY A 542 -4.25 14.12 7.06
CA GLY A 542 -3.73 15.35 7.65
C GLY A 542 -2.23 15.54 7.48
N ALA A 543 -1.57 14.71 6.67
CA ALA A 543 -0.16 14.79 6.33
C ALA A 543 0.00 14.66 4.80
N ALA A 544 0.26 13.46 4.30
CA ALA A 544 0.35 13.18 2.87
C ALA A 544 -1.02 13.23 2.16
N LEU A 545 -2.09 12.84 2.86
CA LEU A 545 -3.46 12.89 2.36
C LEU A 545 -4.27 13.97 3.09
N SER A 546 -5.16 14.65 2.37
CA SER A 546 -6.12 15.57 2.98
C SER A 546 -7.23 14.82 3.71
N TRP A 547 -7.72 15.36 4.82
CA TRP A 547 -8.92 14.82 5.47
C TRP A 547 -10.12 14.91 4.53
N PRO A 548 -11.01 13.90 4.49
CA PRO A 548 -12.27 14.02 3.76
C PRO A 548 -13.15 15.14 4.31
N ASP A 549 -13.95 15.75 3.45
CA ASP A 549 -14.89 16.80 3.83
C ASP A 549 -15.89 16.29 4.89
N ASN A 550 -15.94 16.98 6.02
CA ASN A 550 -16.85 16.67 7.14
C ASN A 550 -17.20 17.95 7.92
N GLY A 551 -18.23 17.86 8.78
CA GLY A 551 -18.66 18.99 9.62
C GLY A 551 -17.72 19.32 10.79
N GLY A 552 -16.78 18.42 11.10
CA GLY A 552 -15.72 18.61 12.09
C GLY A 552 -14.45 19.22 11.50
N ARG A 553 -13.48 19.51 12.38
CA ARG A 553 -12.12 19.97 11.98
C ARG A 553 -11.09 18.98 12.52
N PRO A 554 -10.98 17.77 11.94
CA PRO A 554 -9.98 16.80 12.37
C PRO A 554 -8.57 17.36 12.20
N ALA A 555 -7.68 17.00 13.13
CA ALA A 555 -6.30 17.47 13.14
C ALA A 555 -5.36 16.40 13.67
N ARG A 556 -4.09 16.48 13.27
CA ARG A 556 -3.00 15.67 13.83
C ARG A 556 -2.54 16.28 15.15
N SER A 557 -3.25 15.98 16.24
CA SER A 557 -2.94 16.46 17.58
C SER A 557 -2.63 15.32 18.55
N ALA A 558 -1.82 15.62 19.58
CA ALA A 558 -1.45 14.64 20.59
C ALA A 558 -2.69 14.13 21.35
N GLY A 559 -2.89 12.81 21.33
CA GLY A 559 -4.04 12.14 21.93
C GLY A 559 -5.31 12.11 21.07
N ALA A 560 -5.25 12.60 19.83
CA ALA A 560 -6.27 12.29 18.83
C ALA A 560 -5.96 10.96 18.14
N MET A 561 -7.02 10.22 17.80
CA MET A 561 -6.93 8.90 17.17
C MET A 561 -7.78 8.86 15.90
N VAL A 562 -7.39 8.01 14.96
CA VAL A 562 -8.07 7.81 13.68
C VAL A 562 -8.38 6.32 13.54
N VAL A 563 -9.63 6.03 13.17
CA VAL A 563 -10.06 4.70 12.76
C VAL A 563 -10.03 4.62 11.24
N LEU A 564 -9.24 3.70 10.70
CA LEU A 564 -9.15 3.42 9.26
C LEU A 564 -9.74 2.05 8.96
N ALA A 565 -10.57 1.93 7.93
CA ALA A 565 -11.00 0.64 7.39
C ALA A 565 -10.74 0.62 5.89
N ASP A 566 -9.99 -0.37 5.42
CA ASP A 566 -9.58 -0.51 4.02
C ASP A 566 -8.99 0.78 3.40
N GLY A 567 -8.26 1.55 4.22
CA GLY A 567 -7.61 2.81 3.82
C GLY A 567 -8.52 4.04 3.95
N LEU A 568 -9.83 3.87 4.12
CA LEU A 568 -10.75 4.98 4.31
C LEU A 568 -10.88 5.35 5.80
N PRO A 569 -10.84 6.64 6.15
CA PRO A 569 -11.05 7.08 7.52
C PRO A 569 -12.54 6.96 7.85
N GLN A 570 -12.81 6.28 8.95
CA GLN A 570 -14.16 6.00 9.45
C GLN A 570 -14.52 6.97 10.58
N ALA A 571 -13.59 7.18 11.51
CA ALA A 571 -13.78 8.11 12.61
C ALA A 571 -12.46 8.78 13.03
N TRP A 572 -12.57 9.99 13.58
CA TRP A 572 -11.49 10.69 14.27
C TRP A 572 -11.98 11.04 15.67
N TYR A 573 -11.18 10.79 16.71
CA TYR A 573 -11.57 11.05 18.09
C TYR A 573 -10.46 11.80 18.83
N ASP A 574 -10.78 12.98 19.36
CA ASP A 574 -9.91 13.73 20.26
C ASP A 574 -10.22 13.39 21.72
N ARG A 575 -9.27 12.73 22.38
CA ARG A 575 -9.37 12.33 23.78
C ARG A 575 -9.41 13.51 24.74
N ARG A 576 -8.77 14.64 24.42
CA ARG A 576 -8.76 15.84 25.29
C ARG A 576 -10.06 16.63 25.14
N GLY A 577 -10.52 16.79 23.90
CA GLY A 577 -11.77 17.47 23.57
C GLY A 577 -13.04 16.66 23.82
N HIS A 578 -12.93 15.33 24.00
CA HIS A 578 -14.07 14.40 24.03
C HIS A 578 -14.96 14.55 22.78
N HIS A 579 -14.34 14.79 21.63
CA HIS A 579 -15.00 15.09 20.38
C HIS A 579 -14.72 13.98 19.38
N LEU A 580 -15.79 13.37 18.89
CA LEU A 580 -15.79 12.40 17.81
C LEU A 580 -16.19 13.09 16.50
N VAL A 581 -15.52 12.75 15.40
CA VAL A 581 -15.91 13.09 14.04
C VAL A 581 -16.11 11.78 13.29
N VAL A 582 -17.26 11.63 12.63
CA VAL A 582 -17.60 10.42 11.86
C VAL A 582 -17.63 10.78 10.39
N PHE A 583 -16.82 10.08 9.60
CA PHE A 583 -16.69 10.35 8.18
C PHE A 583 -17.77 9.61 7.37
N GLY A 584 -18.00 10.03 6.12
CA GLY A 584 -19.04 9.44 5.26
C GLY A 584 -18.92 7.93 5.07
N ALA A 585 -17.69 7.39 5.02
CA ALA A 585 -17.43 5.96 4.86
C ALA A 585 -18.01 5.11 6.01
N ALA A 586 -18.11 5.66 7.22
CA ALA A 586 -18.62 4.97 8.41
C ALA A 586 -20.13 4.72 8.38
N ARG A 587 -20.83 5.27 7.38
CA ARG A 587 -22.26 4.96 7.14
C ARG A 587 -22.47 3.57 6.57
N ASN A 588 -21.45 3.00 5.92
CA ASN A 588 -21.52 1.69 5.27
C ASN A 588 -20.90 0.56 6.11
N ASP A 589 -20.16 0.91 7.17
CA ASP A 589 -19.45 -0.02 8.03
C ASP A 589 -19.52 0.47 9.48
N GLU A 590 -20.15 -0.30 10.37
CA GLU A 590 -20.29 0.06 11.78
C GLU A 590 -19.14 -0.43 12.66
N ARG A 591 -18.20 -1.21 12.11
CA ARG A 591 -17.08 -1.82 12.84
C ARG A 591 -16.14 -0.79 13.48
N TRP A 592 -16.21 0.48 13.06
CA TRP A 592 -15.42 1.57 13.66
C TRP A 592 -15.74 1.78 15.15
N ALA A 593 -17.00 1.58 15.56
CA ALA A 593 -17.42 1.76 16.94
C ALA A 593 -16.82 0.66 17.83
N ASP A 594 -16.81 -0.58 17.34
CA ASP A 594 -16.15 -1.70 18.01
C ASP A 594 -14.64 -1.52 18.09
N ALA A 595 -14.02 -0.99 17.03
CA ALA A 595 -12.59 -0.68 17.02
C ALA A 595 -12.21 0.42 18.04
N LEU A 596 -13.05 1.44 18.23
CA LEU A 596 -12.84 2.41 19.32
C LEU A 596 -13.06 1.77 20.70
N ALA A 597 -14.07 0.90 20.83
CA ALA A 597 -14.36 0.23 22.09
C ALA A 597 -13.26 -0.77 22.50
N SER A 598 -12.59 -1.42 21.53
CA SER A 598 -11.49 -2.35 21.80
C SER A 598 -10.34 -1.68 22.53
N LEU A 599 -10.10 -0.38 22.31
CA LEU A 599 -9.11 0.37 23.08
C LEU A 599 -9.35 0.27 24.59
N VAL A 600 -10.60 0.25 25.05
CA VAL A 600 -10.93 0.11 26.47
C VAL A 600 -10.95 -1.37 26.88
N LYS A 601 -11.55 -2.24 26.07
CA LYS A 601 -11.68 -3.68 26.35
C LYS A 601 -10.32 -4.38 26.44
N ASP A 602 -9.36 -3.97 25.61
CA ASP A 602 -8.00 -4.52 25.56
C ASP A 602 -7.08 -3.84 26.61
N GLY A 603 -7.62 -2.95 27.44
CA GLY A 603 -6.89 -2.26 28.50
C GLY A 603 -5.91 -1.18 28.01
N ARG A 604 -5.94 -0.82 26.71
CA ARG A 604 -5.11 0.29 26.17
C ARG A 604 -5.52 1.64 26.75
N LEU A 605 -6.82 1.81 27.04
CA LEU A 605 -7.39 2.97 27.72
C LEU A 605 -8.27 2.53 28.89
N ARG A 606 -8.27 3.30 29.98
CA ARG A 606 -9.15 3.03 31.15
C ARG A 606 -10.61 3.39 30.88
N SER A 607 -10.83 4.42 30.07
CA SER A 607 -12.16 4.92 29.75
C SER A 607 -12.13 5.79 28.51
N LEU A 608 -13.25 5.81 27.78
CA LEU A 608 -13.50 6.71 26.64
C LEU A 608 -14.80 7.47 26.93
N GLU A 609 -14.79 8.79 26.76
CA GLU A 609 -15.96 9.65 26.95
C GLU A 609 -16.14 10.53 25.71
N ILE A 610 -17.33 10.47 25.10
CA ILE A 610 -17.71 11.22 23.90
C ILE A 610 -18.80 12.22 24.31
N ARG A 611 -18.49 13.51 24.23
CA ARG A 611 -19.41 14.62 24.56
C ARG A 611 -20.02 15.27 23.32
N LYS A 612 -19.28 15.27 22.22
CA LYS A 612 -19.70 15.87 20.95
C LYS A 612 -19.41 14.94 19.78
N VAL A 613 -20.27 14.99 18.78
CA VAL A 613 -20.13 14.28 17.49
C VAL A 613 -20.32 15.30 16.37
N ASP A 614 -19.36 15.42 15.46
CA ASP A 614 -19.42 16.36 14.32
C ASP A 614 -19.77 17.81 14.71
N GLY A 615 -19.31 18.24 15.90
CA GLY A 615 -19.58 19.56 16.46
C GLY A 615 -20.91 19.69 17.22
N LYS A 616 -21.81 18.70 17.12
CA LYS A 616 -23.12 18.64 17.79
C LYS A 616 -23.04 17.91 19.12
N THR A 617 -24.01 18.16 20.00
CA THR A 617 -24.15 17.38 21.25
C THR A 617 -24.70 15.97 20.96
N ILE A 618 -24.54 15.04 21.91
CA ILE A 618 -25.07 13.67 21.75
C ILE A 618 -26.59 13.66 21.56
N ALA A 619 -27.32 14.59 22.19
CA ALA A 619 -28.78 14.71 22.05
C ALA A 619 -29.22 15.17 20.65
N GLU A 620 -28.36 15.91 19.94
CA GLU A 620 -28.60 16.41 18.58
C GLU A 620 -28.03 15.46 17.50
N THR A 621 -27.35 14.39 17.92
CA THR A 621 -26.73 13.40 17.05
C THR A 621 -27.76 12.33 16.69
N GLY A 622 -27.85 11.98 15.41
CA GLY A 622 -28.81 10.99 14.93
C GLY A 622 -28.48 9.55 15.38
N PRO A 623 -29.49 8.66 15.35
CA PRO A 623 -29.33 7.27 15.77
C PRO A 623 -28.29 6.49 14.96
N GLU A 624 -28.00 6.91 13.73
CA GLU A 624 -27.01 6.31 12.84
C GLU A 624 -25.59 6.30 13.43
N VAL A 625 -25.24 7.25 14.29
CA VAL A 625 -23.95 7.27 15.00
C VAL A 625 -24.06 6.74 16.43
N VAL A 626 -25.16 7.05 17.11
CA VAL A 626 -25.34 6.68 18.53
C VAL A 626 -25.59 5.18 18.70
N ALA A 627 -26.35 4.54 17.82
CA ALA A 627 -26.69 3.12 17.96
C ALA A 627 -25.49 2.17 17.79
N PRO A 628 -24.56 2.36 16.83
CA PRO A 628 -23.30 1.61 16.78
C PRO A 628 -22.47 1.73 18.07
N LEU A 629 -22.32 2.94 18.61
CA LEU A 629 -21.60 3.15 19.87
C LEU A 629 -22.27 2.40 21.03
N LYS A 630 -23.59 2.46 21.16
CA LYS A 630 -24.31 1.73 22.22
C LYS A 630 -24.12 0.22 22.10
N ARG A 631 -24.17 -0.34 20.88
CA ARG A 631 -23.89 -1.77 20.64
C ARG A 631 -22.45 -2.15 20.99
N ALA A 632 -21.49 -1.27 20.72
CA ALA A 632 -20.10 -1.49 21.09
C ALA A 632 -19.86 -1.46 22.62
N GLY A 633 -20.84 -1.01 23.40
CA GLY A 633 -20.86 -1.04 24.87
C GLY A 633 -20.85 0.33 25.56
N PHE A 634 -20.98 1.42 24.79
CA PHE A 634 -21.05 2.76 25.37
C PHE A 634 -22.40 2.99 26.07
N VAL A 635 -22.36 3.57 27.27
CA VAL A 635 -23.54 3.89 28.08
C VAL A 635 -23.75 5.40 28.20
N ASP A 636 -25.01 5.81 28.43
CA ASP A 636 -25.34 7.22 28.66
C ASP A 636 -24.75 7.69 30.01
N GLY A 637 -23.87 8.68 29.95
CA GLY A 637 -23.31 9.40 31.09
C GLY A 637 -23.87 10.82 31.21
N TYR A 638 -23.43 11.55 32.24
CA TYR A 638 -23.96 12.89 32.55
C TYR A 638 -23.75 13.94 31.44
N ARG A 639 -22.66 13.83 30.66
CA ARG A 639 -22.28 14.79 29.61
C ARG A 639 -22.21 14.19 28.20
N GLY A 640 -22.53 12.91 28.04
CA GLY A 640 -22.39 12.19 26.78
C GLY A 640 -22.20 10.69 26.99
N LEU A 641 -21.70 9.99 25.97
CA LEU A 641 -21.50 8.54 26.00
C LEU A 641 -20.18 8.18 26.68
N VAL A 642 -20.18 7.15 27.51
CA VAL A 642 -19.00 6.70 28.25
C VAL A 642 -18.82 5.19 28.12
N LEU A 643 -17.58 4.76 27.94
CA LEU A 643 -17.15 3.37 28.07
C LEU A 643 -16.03 3.30 29.12
N ARG A 644 -16.08 2.31 30.00
CA ARG A 644 -15.08 2.06 31.06
C ARG A 644 -14.70 0.59 31.04
N SER A 645 -13.44 0.32 31.37
CA SER A 645 -12.87 -1.03 31.51
C SER A 645 -13.56 -1.84 32.59
#